data_AF-A0A7W7YDK8-F1
#
_entry.id   AF-A0A7W7YDK8-F1
#
_cell.length_a   1.000
_cell.length_b   1.000
_cell.length_c   1.000
_cell.angle_alpha   90.00
_cell.angle_beta   90.00
_cell.angle_gamma   90.00
#
_symmetry.space_group_name_H-M   'P 1'
#
loop_
_entity.id
_entity.type
_entity.pdbx_description
1 polymer ?
#
loop_
_entity_poly.entity_id
_entity_poly.type
_entity_poly.pdbx_seq_one_letter_code
_entity_poly.pdbx_strand_id
1 'polypeptide(L)'
;MIRPILLMAVLATATVVHSASSPLAERKQPLSEAVEKVLSEFVQSCLPEKHKQLTAHMVDVIKTIGSTVTLTPEETRTLEQAAKLAVEETVKTWRPKAQEAMRTYLSRTSDSAAIRHIGMWQPEKAGPNEPVEGWTPPEEDATWLSTLKATLGTDRFGVWHAADLKARQQAETALSAPLESWLREARAPLNENLRNKIEFMQKKLELSESQIAALNKAAESLLDQLCTSEKKRATSMLLTLTPAARDYILDRSSFYISFDRPSSEAWNQSWIKSASSVLPADLVATWQKIDKEERAKDENEYVIMIKPSEQQAEQRMQMEMESEIDGIVQTLNLPKERTAALKQLSKQAVQESLQQARKGWLQQAKSYSPEDRKRLRGRIFFGINDDNQALKLKTWTEGLKKLLSDAEFKLMSVENTQRDHRTFLALARACLTEMDQTLMLTQEQRHKLEPLVMESMKPLMEQRRQQYWNYNSYQLFQTAAKVSTEDLRSILDEVQRGRWKEMAEQGRNSARSSVPDMSASFAEVQDMEAATSRHLYKMFIAERTRTLEVMMPQVEEAARLLSLPDTVVSKLTTVAKGAVESSLGYWRQTTESYVWQAVQNATPKTILQILAGTESSNSGGRTETRPQNTVLWKSFLHSALSEAQLKKLQQSADERQNYRLQAMAAMSTSEIDRRRRLTADQSAKVQTAVQKVLAEYLPDMERYMTNQWFLQYYHALVPVAGVPEKELQAILTPEQWKLCKDRDLPDALQYWEGIKSNHEQRMKRGGQAGGNVRVINDAIIFNND
;
A
#
# COMPACT_ATOMS: atom_id res chain seq x y z
N MET A 1 -8.58 7.72 -32.64
CA MET A 1 -8.83 6.43 -31.96
C MET A 1 -7.62 6.12 -31.08
N ILE A 2 -7.69 6.47 -29.80
CA ILE A 2 -6.61 6.24 -28.82
C ILE A 2 -7.26 5.50 -27.66
N ARG A 3 -6.90 4.23 -27.48
CA ARG A 3 -7.29 3.41 -26.32
C ARG A 3 -6.28 3.67 -25.19
N PRO A 4 -6.70 4.06 -23.97
CA PRO A 4 -5.79 4.13 -22.85
C PRO A 4 -5.71 2.74 -22.20
N ILE A 5 -4.57 2.06 -22.32
CA ILE A 5 -4.24 0.89 -21.52
C ILE A 5 -3.58 1.42 -20.23
N LEU A 6 -4.36 1.48 -19.16
CA LEU A 6 -3.91 1.83 -17.83
C LEU A 6 -3.28 0.58 -17.19
N LEU A 7 -1.94 0.48 -17.23
CA LEU A 7 -1.20 -0.49 -16.43
C LEU A 7 -0.71 0.21 -15.15
N MET A 8 -1.16 -0.28 -14.00
CA MET A 8 -0.75 0.17 -12.67
C MET A 8 0.76 0.02 -12.48
N ALA A 9 1.50 1.10 -12.73
CA ALA A 9 2.82 1.31 -12.16
C ALA A 9 2.60 1.76 -10.72
N VAL A 10 2.98 0.91 -9.74
CA VAL A 10 3.24 1.38 -8.37
C VAL A 10 4.52 2.21 -8.44
N LEU A 11 4.35 3.47 -8.84
CA LEU A 11 5.30 4.54 -8.60
C LEU A 11 5.29 4.76 -7.08
N ALA A 12 6.24 4.15 -6.39
CA ALA A 12 6.81 4.84 -5.25
C ALA A 12 7.20 6.22 -5.76
N THR A 13 6.58 7.28 -5.24
CA THR A 13 7.08 8.64 -5.36
C THR A 13 8.38 8.77 -4.55
N ALA A 14 9.37 7.96 -4.90
CA ALA A 14 10.75 8.34 -4.71
C ALA A 14 10.95 9.51 -5.67
N THR A 15 11.04 10.72 -5.12
CA THR A 15 11.90 11.72 -5.73
C THR A 15 13.18 11.01 -6.16
N VAL A 16 13.44 10.95 -7.47
CA VAL A 16 14.60 10.28 -8.06
C VAL A 16 15.85 11.08 -7.65
N VAL A 17 16.24 10.91 -6.39
CA VAL A 17 17.62 11.04 -5.97
C VAL A 17 18.19 9.68 -6.30
N HIS A 18 19.04 9.61 -7.33
CA HIS A 18 19.77 8.40 -7.72
C HIS A 18 20.68 7.98 -6.56
N SER A 19 20.11 7.33 -5.53
CA SER A 19 20.86 6.76 -4.42
C SER A 19 21.85 5.76 -5.00
N ALA A 20 23.13 5.91 -4.66
CA ALA A 20 24.16 4.93 -5.02
C ALA A 20 23.70 3.56 -4.51
N SER A 21 23.37 2.71 -5.47
CA SER A 21 22.82 1.40 -5.24
C SER A 21 23.99 0.47 -4.85
N SER A 22 23.89 -0.34 -3.79
CA SER A 22 24.99 -1.20 -3.30
C SER A 22 25.54 -2.06 -4.44
N PRO A 23 26.84 -2.40 -4.50
CA PRO A 23 27.39 -3.21 -5.59
C PRO A 23 26.56 -4.46 -5.84
N LEU A 24 26.42 -4.87 -7.10
CA LEU A 24 25.59 -6.02 -7.47
C LEU A 24 26.02 -7.30 -6.73
N ALA A 25 27.32 -7.48 -6.52
CA ALA A 25 27.87 -8.61 -5.77
C ALA A 25 27.39 -8.69 -4.31
N GLU A 26 27.17 -7.55 -3.66
CA GLU A 26 26.60 -7.52 -2.29
C GLU A 26 25.12 -7.88 -2.33
N ARG A 27 24.39 -7.45 -3.36
CA ARG A 27 22.94 -7.73 -3.49
C ARG A 27 22.61 -9.16 -3.87
N LYS A 28 23.58 -9.89 -4.43
CA LYS A 28 23.46 -11.32 -4.80
C LYS A 28 23.69 -12.27 -3.62
N GLN A 29 24.17 -11.75 -2.48
CA GLN A 29 24.37 -12.55 -1.28
C GLN A 29 23.04 -13.15 -0.78
N PRO A 30 23.06 -14.36 -0.19
CA PRO A 30 21.87 -14.97 0.39
C PRO A 30 21.18 -14.06 1.40
N LEU A 31 19.86 -13.99 1.31
CA LEU A 31 19.00 -13.32 2.28
C LEU A 31 18.76 -14.23 3.49
N SER A 32 17.91 -13.80 4.43
CA SER A 32 17.50 -14.65 5.55
C SER A 32 16.88 -15.97 5.06
N GLU A 33 16.99 -17.01 5.89
CA GLU A 33 16.47 -18.35 5.56
C GLU A 33 14.97 -18.32 5.19
N ALA A 34 14.18 -17.50 5.89
CA ALA A 34 12.76 -17.34 5.63
C ALA A 34 12.49 -16.74 4.24
N VAL A 35 13.23 -15.69 3.86
CA VAL A 35 13.07 -15.04 2.56
C VAL A 35 13.57 -15.94 1.43
N GLU A 36 14.73 -16.60 1.60
CA GLU A 36 15.28 -17.52 0.60
C GLU A 36 14.34 -18.70 0.33
N LYS A 37 13.65 -19.21 1.36
CA LYS A 37 12.64 -20.25 1.17
C LYS A 37 11.49 -19.79 0.28
N VAL A 38 10.87 -18.64 0.60
CA VAL A 38 9.76 -18.08 -0.19
C VAL A 38 10.20 -17.72 -1.61
N LEU A 39 11.42 -17.18 -1.76
CA LEU A 39 11.99 -16.87 -3.07
C LEU A 39 12.22 -18.13 -3.90
N SER A 40 12.76 -19.20 -3.31
CA SER A 40 12.95 -20.49 -3.99
C SER A 40 11.62 -21.10 -4.41
N GLU A 41 10.59 -21.04 -3.56
CA GLU A 41 9.22 -21.49 -3.90
C GLU A 41 8.63 -20.67 -5.07
N PHE A 42 8.84 -19.34 -5.08
CA PHE A 42 8.42 -18.50 -6.19
C PHE A 42 9.14 -18.83 -7.50
N VAL A 43 10.47 -18.97 -7.48
CA VAL A 43 11.25 -19.36 -8.66
C VAL A 43 10.82 -20.74 -9.16
N GLN A 44 10.50 -21.68 -8.27
CA GLN A 44 9.94 -22.98 -8.63
C GLN A 44 8.60 -22.83 -9.36
N SER A 45 7.73 -21.91 -8.92
CA SER A 45 6.46 -21.63 -9.59
C SER A 45 6.60 -20.97 -10.97
N CYS A 46 7.76 -20.37 -11.27
CA CYS A 46 8.07 -19.80 -12.58
C CYS A 46 8.48 -20.86 -13.62
N LEU A 47 8.89 -22.06 -13.18
CA LEU A 47 9.45 -23.08 -14.08
C LEU A 47 8.49 -23.55 -15.18
N PRO A 48 7.17 -23.76 -14.95
CA PRO A 48 6.26 -24.17 -16.02
C PRO A 48 6.20 -23.16 -17.17
N GLU A 49 6.15 -21.87 -16.84
CA GLU A 49 6.07 -20.79 -17.83
C GLU A 49 7.42 -20.56 -18.52
N LYS A 50 8.54 -20.72 -17.79
CA LYS A 50 9.87 -20.72 -18.40
C LYS A 50 10.05 -21.88 -19.36
N HIS A 51 9.66 -23.09 -18.96
CA HIS A 51 9.72 -24.29 -19.80
C HIS A 51 8.89 -24.11 -21.08
N LYS A 52 7.67 -23.58 -20.95
CA LYS A 52 6.79 -23.26 -22.09
C LYS A 52 7.43 -22.25 -23.05
N GLN A 53 8.02 -21.17 -22.52
CA GLN A 53 8.74 -20.19 -23.32
C GLN A 53 9.89 -20.81 -24.10
N LEU A 54 10.77 -21.56 -23.42
CA LEU A 54 11.95 -22.17 -24.05
C LEU A 54 11.56 -23.24 -25.07
N THR A 55 10.50 -24.00 -24.81
CA THR A 55 9.96 -24.97 -25.77
C THR A 55 9.46 -24.27 -27.04
N ALA A 56 8.70 -23.19 -26.91
CA ALA A 56 8.23 -22.41 -28.06
C ALA A 56 9.40 -21.81 -28.85
N HIS A 57 10.41 -21.29 -28.16
CA HIS A 57 11.63 -20.77 -28.78
C HIS A 57 12.36 -21.85 -29.59
N MET A 58 12.56 -23.05 -29.04
CA MET A 58 13.22 -24.13 -29.77
C MET A 58 12.42 -24.61 -30.99
N VAL A 59 11.09 -24.55 -30.96
CA VAL A 59 10.26 -24.80 -32.13
C VAL A 59 10.54 -23.77 -33.24
N ASP A 60 10.66 -22.50 -32.89
CA ASP A 60 11.02 -21.44 -33.84
C ASP A 60 12.46 -21.60 -34.37
N VAL A 61 13.40 -22.06 -33.54
CA VAL A 61 14.77 -22.40 -33.96
C VAL A 61 14.77 -23.52 -34.99
N ILE A 62 14.05 -24.62 -34.74
CA ILE A 62 13.91 -25.74 -35.68
C ILE A 62 13.26 -25.29 -37.00
N LYS A 63 12.25 -24.42 -36.92
CA LYS A 63 11.62 -23.83 -38.12
C LYS A 63 12.61 -22.99 -38.92
N THR A 64 13.43 -22.18 -38.25
CA THR A 64 14.49 -21.38 -38.89
C THR A 64 15.53 -22.28 -39.57
N ILE A 65 15.95 -23.37 -38.91
CA ILE A 65 16.83 -24.39 -39.48
C ILE A 65 16.19 -24.97 -40.76
N GLY A 66 14.93 -25.41 -40.68
CA GLY A 66 14.18 -25.96 -41.81
C GLY A 66 14.10 -25.01 -43.00
N SER A 67 13.89 -23.71 -42.75
CA SER A 67 13.88 -22.69 -43.80
C SER A 67 15.25 -22.40 -44.42
N THR A 68 16.34 -22.72 -43.72
CA THR A 68 17.71 -22.40 -44.15
C THR A 68 18.36 -23.56 -44.91
N VAL A 69 18.14 -24.81 -44.46
CA VAL A 69 18.85 -25.98 -44.99
C VAL A 69 17.95 -27.13 -45.46
N THR A 70 16.62 -26.97 -45.37
CA THR A 70 15.60 -28.00 -45.66
C THR A 70 15.77 -29.26 -44.80
N LEU A 71 14.81 -29.50 -43.89
CA LEU A 71 14.80 -30.69 -43.02
C LEU A 71 13.87 -31.78 -43.57
N THR A 72 14.26 -33.05 -43.44
CA THR A 72 13.33 -34.18 -43.62
C THR A 72 12.42 -34.35 -42.40
N PRO A 73 11.30 -35.11 -42.52
CA PRO A 73 10.45 -35.43 -41.37
C PRO A 73 11.20 -36.16 -40.24
N GLU A 74 12.11 -37.07 -40.57
CA GLU A 74 12.92 -37.83 -39.61
C GLU A 74 13.95 -36.92 -38.90
N GLU A 75 14.61 -36.04 -39.64
CA GLU A 75 15.53 -35.03 -39.08
C GLU A 75 14.78 -34.08 -38.15
N THR A 76 13.60 -33.59 -38.56
CA THR A 76 12.74 -32.72 -37.75
C THR A 76 12.38 -33.40 -36.43
N ARG A 77 11.94 -34.66 -36.47
CA ARG A 77 11.59 -35.42 -35.26
C ARG A 77 12.78 -35.65 -34.33
N THR A 78 13.97 -35.86 -34.88
CA THR A 78 15.21 -36.02 -34.11
C THR A 78 15.57 -34.71 -33.40
N LEU A 79 15.48 -33.58 -34.11
CA LEU A 79 15.73 -32.27 -33.53
C LEU A 79 14.67 -31.88 -32.49
N GLU A 80 13.40 -32.21 -32.68
CA GLU A 80 12.36 -31.98 -31.65
C GLU A 80 12.64 -32.74 -30.35
N GLN A 81 13.18 -33.96 -30.42
CA GLN A 81 13.58 -34.72 -29.24
C GLN A 81 14.80 -34.11 -28.55
N ALA A 82 15.82 -33.74 -29.32
CA ALA A 82 17.02 -33.09 -28.79
C ALA A 82 16.71 -31.74 -28.16
N ALA A 83 15.79 -30.96 -28.75
CA ALA A 83 15.33 -29.69 -28.21
C ALA A 83 14.65 -29.84 -26.85
N LYS A 84 13.83 -30.89 -26.66
CA LYS A 84 13.21 -31.17 -25.34
C LYS A 84 14.25 -31.40 -24.26
N LEU A 85 15.27 -32.23 -24.55
CA LEU A 85 16.36 -32.51 -23.61
C LEU A 85 17.17 -31.24 -23.30
N ALA A 86 17.46 -30.41 -24.31
CA ALA A 86 18.16 -29.15 -24.13
C ALA A 86 17.38 -28.17 -23.25
N VAL A 87 16.05 -28.07 -23.44
CA VAL A 87 15.17 -27.24 -22.59
C VAL A 87 15.18 -27.75 -21.15
N GLU A 88 15.04 -29.05 -20.93
CA GLU A 88 15.06 -29.64 -19.58
C GLU A 88 16.36 -29.35 -18.83
N GLU A 89 17.51 -29.50 -19.48
CA GLU A 89 18.81 -29.23 -18.86
C GLU A 89 19.01 -27.73 -18.60
N THR A 90 18.59 -26.90 -19.56
CA THR A 90 18.68 -25.45 -19.43
C THR A 90 17.84 -24.90 -18.27
N VAL A 91 16.63 -25.43 -18.06
CA VAL A 91 15.78 -25.02 -16.92
C VAL A 91 16.46 -25.33 -15.58
N LYS A 92 17.22 -26.42 -15.48
CA LYS A 92 17.98 -26.76 -14.25
C LYS A 92 19.07 -25.74 -13.96
N THR A 93 19.80 -25.28 -14.97
CA THR A 93 20.90 -24.31 -14.81
C THR A 93 20.38 -22.88 -14.64
N TRP A 94 19.24 -22.55 -15.26
CA TRP A 94 18.56 -21.26 -15.09
C TRP A 94 18.07 -21.03 -13.66
N ARG A 95 17.48 -22.04 -13.01
CA ARG A 95 16.86 -21.91 -11.69
C ARG A 95 17.74 -21.23 -10.62
N PRO A 96 18.96 -21.69 -10.29
CA PRO A 96 19.78 -21.05 -9.28
C PRO A 96 20.20 -19.62 -9.67
N LYS A 97 20.34 -19.34 -10.97
CA LYS A 97 20.70 -18.02 -11.50
C LYS A 97 19.54 -17.04 -11.47
N ALA A 98 18.32 -17.50 -11.72
CA ALA A 98 17.10 -16.70 -11.57
C ALA A 98 16.90 -16.28 -10.10
N GLN A 99 17.12 -17.20 -9.16
CA GLN A 99 17.08 -16.88 -7.73
C GLN A 99 18.14 -15.82 -7.37
N GLU A 100 19.37 -15.97 -7.84
CA GLU A 100 20.45 -14.99 -7.65
C GLU A 100 20.09 -13.60 -8.23
N ALA A 101 19.50 -13.55 -9.43
CA ALA A 101 19.06 -12.31 -10.05
C ALA A 101 17.94 -11.63 -9.24
N MET A 102 16.94 -12.39 -8.80
CA MET A 102 15.79 -11.86 -8.07
C MET A 102 16.12 -11.36 -6.65
N ARG A 103 17.20 -11.84 -6.01
CA ARG A 103 17.70 -11.26 -4.74
C ARG A 103 17.99 -9.77 -4.84
N THR A 104 18.40 -9.32 -6.03
CA THR A 104 18.81 -7.93 -6.23
C THR A 104 17.67 -6.94 -6.00
N TYR A 105 16.43 -7.38 -6.16
CA TYR A 105 15.21 -6.59 -5.88
C TYR A 105 14.85 -6.53 -4.38
N LEU A 106 15.38 -7.44 -3.57
CA LEU A 106 14.98 -7.64 -2.17
C LEU A 106 16.04 -7.21 -1.16
N SER A 107 17.30 -7.07 -1.59
CA SER A 107 18.50 -6.80 -0.76
C SER A 107 18.46 -5.54 0.14
N ARG A 108 17.41 -4.71 0.05
CA ARG A 108 17.22 -3.48 0.84
C ARG A 108 15.93 -3.47 1.66
N THR A 109 15.25 -4.60 1.73
CA THR A 109 13.94 -4.73 2.38
C THR A 109 14.06 -5.60 3.63
N SER A 110 13.32 -5.26 4.68
CA SER A 110 13.11 -6.16 5.83
C SER A 110 12.53 -7.48 5.36
N ASP A 111 12.73 -8.57 6.09
CA ASP A 111 12.24 -9.91 5.73
C ASP A 111 10.73 -9.90 5.40
N SER A 112 9.95 -9.22 6.24
CA SER A 112 8.50 -9.06 6.08
C SER A 112 8.10 -8.34 4.80
N ALA A 113 8.88 -7.33 4.41
CA ALA A 113 8.66 -6.57 3.19
C ALA A 113 9.11 -7.39 1.98
N ALA A 114 10.24 -8.08 2.05
CA ALA A 114 10.73 -8.97 1.00
C ALA A 114 9.69 -10.06 0.67
N ILE A 115 9.17 -10.75 1.68
CA ILE A 115 8.12 -11.78 1.52
C ILE A 115 6.86 -11.18 0.88
N ARG A 116 6.43 -10.00 1.33
CA ARG A 116 5.29 -9.29 0.72
C ARG A 116 5.55 -8.91 -0.73
N HIS A 117 6.76 -8.45 -1.05
CA HIS A 117 7.17 -8.11 -2.41
C HIS A 117 7.14 -9.34 -3.32
N ILE A 118 7.68 -10.47 -2.88
CA ILE A 118 7.62 -11.74 -3.61
C ILE A 118 6.15 -12.14 -3.84
N GLY A 119 5.29 -12.00 -2.83
CA GLY A 119 3.86 -12.32 -2.94
C GLY A 119 3.07 -11.46 -3.93
N MET A 120 3.63 -10.35 -4.42
CA MET A 120 3.03 -9.52 -5.47
C MET A 120 3.54 -9.89 -6.88
N TRP A 121 4.58 -10.71 -6.99
CA TRP A 121 5.13 -11.11 -8.27
C TRP A 121 4.26 -12.16 -8.96
N GLN A 122 4.22 -12.10 -10.29
CA GLN A 122 3.42 -12.97 -11.14
C GLN A 122 4.34 -13.98 -11.82
N PRO A 123 4.30 -15.27 -11.46
CA PRO A 123 5.17 -16.29 -12.05
C PRO A 123 5.10 -16.33 -13.58
N GLU A 124 3.92 -16.11 -14.15
CA GLU A 124 3.65 -16.07 -15.58
C GLU A 124 4.28 -14.89 -16.32
N LYS A 125 4.66 -13.84 -15.59
CA LYS A 125 5.41 -12.71 -16.15
C LYS A 125 6.89 -12.78 -15.81
N ALA A 126 7.20 -13.14 -14.56
CA ALA A 126 8.58 -13.18 -14.08
C ALA A 126 9.38 -14.29 -14.77
N GLY A 127 8.84 -15.51 -14.86
CA GLY A 127 9.52 -16.63 -15.51
C GLY A 127 10.05 -16.31 -16.91
N PRO A 128 9.20 -15.91 -17.87
CA PRO A 128 9.65 -15.69 -19.24
C PRO A 128 10.45 -14.40 -19.45
N ASN A 129 10.25 -13.37 -18.62
CA ASN A 129 10.80 -12.03 -18.89
C ASN A 129 11.96 -11.64 -17.97
N GLU A 130 12.31 -12.44 -16.96
CA GLU A 130 13.41 -12.10 -16.05
C GLU A 130 14.77 -12.20 -16.78
N PRO A 131 15.54 -11.10 -16.88
CA PRO A 131 16.87 -11.14 -17.47
C PRO A 131 17.85 -11.75 -16.47
N VAL A 132 18.45 -12.89 -16.83
CA VAL A 132 19.34 -13.67 -15.96
C VAL A 132 20.75 -13.68 -16.52
N GLU A 133 21.75 -13.47 -15.66
CA GLU A 133 23.17 -13.48 -16.03
C GLU A 133 23.76 -14.89 -16.00
N GLY A 134 24.65 -15.19 -16.95
CA GLY A 134 25.55 -16.34 -16.87
C GLY A 134 24.86 -17.71 -16.94
N TRP A 135 23.73 -17.80 -17.65
CA TRP A 135 23.10 -19.06 -18.05
C TRP A 135 23.20 -19.26 -19.57
N THR A 136 23.14 -20.51 -20.01
CA THR A 136 23.24 -20.88 -21.44
C THR A 136 21.85 -21.21 -21.98
N PRO A 137 21.36 -20.50 -23.03
CA PRO A 137 20.11 -20.82 -23.71
C PRO A 137 20.14 -22.22 -24.37
N PRO A 138 18.98 -22.87 -24.59
CA PRO A 138 18.93 -24.24 -25.09
C PRO A 138 19.51 -24.40 -26.52
N GLU A 139 19.45 -23.38 -27.35
CA GLU A 139 20.04 -23.36 -28.70
C GLU A 139 21.57 -23.23 -28.70
N GLU A 140 22.17 -22.88 -27.57
CA GLU A 140 23.61 -22.83 -27.35
C GLU A 140 24.13 -24.01 -26.55
N ASP A 141 23.24 -24.90 -26.09
CA ASP A 141 23.64 -26.09 -25.37
C ASP A 141 24.57 -26.96 -26.23
N ALA A 142 25.66 -27.42 -25.64
CA ALA A 142 26.68 -28.17 -26.38
C ALA A 142 26.15 -29.51 -26.91
N THR A 143 25.22 -30.15 -26.17
CA THR A 143 24.59 -31.42 -26.56
C THR A 143 23.63 -31.19 -27.72
N TRP A 144 22.85 -30.11 -27.66
CA TRP A 144 22.01 -29.66 -28.78
C TRP A 144 22.83 -29.41 -30.03
N LEU A 145 23.88 -28.57 -29.96
CA LEU A 145 24.71 -28.22 -31.11
C LEU A 145 25.42 -29.45 -31.70
N SER A 146 25.88 -30.38 -30.87
CA SER A 146 26.46 -31.65 -31.30
C SER A 146 25.44 -32.51 -32.04
N THR A 147 24.21 -32.62 -31.52
CA THR A 147 23.13 -33.40 -32.14
C THR A 147 22.68 -32.75 -33.45
N LEU A 148 22.58 -31.43 -33.49
CA LEU A 148 22.25 -30.67 -34.69
C LEU A 148 23.30 -30.89 -35.79
N LYS A 149 24.59 -30.83 -35.45
CA LYS A 149 25.69 -31.09 -36.39
C LYS A 149 25.68 -32.53 -36.90
N ALA A 150 25.42 -33.50 -36.03
CA ALA A 150 25.30 -34.91 -36.42
C ALA A 150 24.10 -35.17 -37.35
N THR A 151 22.98 -34.49 -37.10
CA THR A 151 21.75 -34.63 -37.90
C THR A 151 21.89 -33.98 -39.28
N LEU A 152 22.43 -32.76 -39.34
CA LEU A 152 22.55 -32.00 -40.59
C LEU A 152 23.77 -32.41 -41.42
N GLY A 153 24.82 -32.94 -40.81
CA GLY A 153 26.14 -33.06 -41.43
C GLY A 153 26.88 -31.72 -41.50
N THR A 154 28.19 -31.77 -41.73
CA THR A 154 29.09 -30.61 -41.61
C THR A 154 28.71 -29.43 -42.51
N ASP A 155 28.34 -29.70 -43.76
CA ASP A 155 28.09 -28.64 -44.75
C ASP A 155 26.79 -27.88 -44.46
N ARG A 156 25.68 -28.61 -44.25
CA ARG A 156 24.38 -28.00 -43.89
C ARG A 156 24.45 -27.30 -42.53
N PHE A 157 25.12 -27.91 -41.54
CA PHE A 157 25.36 -27.25 -40.26
C PHE A 157 26.12 -25.93 -40.43
N GLY A 158 27.17 -25.90 -41.26
CA GLY A 158 27.94 -24.69 -41.55
C GLY A 158 27.10 -23.56 -42.15
N VAL A 159 26.19 -23.88 -43.08
CA VAL A 159 25.27 -22.91 -43.68
C VAL A 159 24.31 -22.31 -42.64
N TRP A 160 23.65 -23.15 -41.84
CA TRP A 160 22.77 -22.67 -40.79
C TRP A 160 23.52 -21.87 -39.72
N HIS A 161 24.68 -22.36 -39.27
CA HIS A 161 25.46 -21.70 -38.21
C HIS A 161 25.94 -20.30 -38.64
N ALA A 162 26.33 -20.13 -39.90
CA ALA A 162 26.66 -18.82 -40.45
C ALA A 162 25.45 -17.86 -40.47
N ALA A 163 24.26 -18.38 -40.80
CA ALA A 163 23.01 -17.60 -40.76
C ALA A 163 22.61 -17.21 -39.33
N ASP A 164 22.75 -18.14 -38.37
CA ASP A 164 22.48 -17.90 -36.95
C ASP A 164 23.43 -16.84 -36.37
N LEU A 165 24.74 -16.95 -36.64
CA LEU A 165 25.74 -15.94 -36.24
C LEU A 165 25.41 -14.56 -36.80
N LYS A 166 24.97 -14.47 -38.06
CA LYS A 166 24.54 -13.22 -38.68
C LYS A 166 23.30 -12.63 -38.00
N ALA A 167 22.30 -13.47 -37.67
CA ALA A 167 21.10 -13.03 -36.98
C ALA A 167 21.40 -12.50 -35.56
N ARG A 168 22.32 -13.15 -34.84
CA ARG A 168 22.80 -12.68 -33.53
C ARG A 168 23.55 -11.35 -33.65
N GLN A 169 24.42 -11.19 -34.63
CA GLN A 169 25.13 -9.93 -34.85
C GLN A 169 24.16 -8.78 -35.19
N GLN A 170 23.09 -9.06 -35.93
CA GLN A 170 22.01 -8.09 -36.17
C GLN A 170 21.26 -7.73 -34.88
N ALA A 171 20.96 -8.72 -34.03
CA ALA A 171 20.35 -8.49 -32.73
C ALA A 171 21.24 -7.64 -31.81
N GLU A 172 22.55 -7.93 -31.74
CA GLU A 172 23.52 -7.10 -31.01
C GLU A 172 23.57 -5.66 -31.52
N THR A 173 23.57 -5.49 -32.85
CA THR A 173 23.55 -4.17 -33.49
C THR A 173 22.28 -3.40 -33.12
N ALA A 174 21.11 -4.05 -33.15
CA ALA A 174 19.84 -3.45 -32.75
C ALA A 174 19.81 -3.05 -31.26
N LEU A 175 20.48 -3.81 -30.40
CA LEU A 175 20.61 -3.50 -28.97
C LEU A 175 21.60 -2.36 -28.68
N SER A 176 22.51 -2.03 -29.60
CA SER A 176 23.59 -1.06 -29.36
C SER A 176 23.07 0.33 -29.04
N ALA A 177 22.13 0.86 -29.84
CA ALA A 177 21.62 2.22 -29.67
C ALA A 177 20.85 2.42 -28.34
N PRO A 178 19.89 1.55 -27.96
CA PRO A 178 19.24 1.63 -26.65
C PRO A 178 20.23 1.53 -25.48
N LEU A 179 21.19 0.60 -25.54
CA LEU A 179 22.19 0.42 -24.49
C LEU A 179 23.14 1.61 -24.38
N GLU A 180 23.50 2.26 -25.49
CA GLU A 180 24.32 3.47 -25.47
C GLU A 180 23.61 4.66 -24.83
N SER A 181 22.29 4.79 -25.02
CA SER A 181 21.49 5.79 -24.32
C SER A 181 21.53 5.54 -22.80
N TRP A 182 21.25 4.30 -22.39
CA TRP A 182 21.30 3.89 -20.97
C TRP A 182 22.68 4.10 -20.34
N LEU A 183 23.76 3.71 -21.03
CA LEU A 183 25.13 3.88 -20.54
C LEU A 183 25.49 5.37 -20.38
N ARG A 184 25.01 6.24 -21.28
CA ARG A 184 25.26 7.69 -21.20
C ARG A 184 24.66 8.29 -19.93
N GLU A 185 23.43 7.91 -19.60
CA GLU A 185 22.76 8.33 -18.38
C GLU A 185 23.48 7.80 -17.13
N ALA A 186 23.91 6.54 -17.15
CA ALA A 186 24.66 5.94 -16.04
C ALA A 186 26.08 6.50 -15.87
N ARG A 187 26.72 6.91 -16.97
CA ARG A 187 28.09 7.46 -17.01
C ARG A 187 28.17 8.87 -16.45
N ALA A 188 27.15 9.71 -16.66
CA ALA A 188 27.22 11.13 -16.32
C ALA A 188 27.58 11.40 -14.83
N PRO A 189 26.94 10.76 -13.83
CA PRO A 189 27.31 10.96 -12.43
C PRO A 189 28.73 10.49 -12.06
N LEU A 190 29.21 9.41 -12.69
CA LEU A 190 30.56 8.90 -12.46
C LEU A 190 31.61 9.83 -13.06
N ASN A 191 31.32 10.40 -14.23
CA ASN A 191 32.18 11.39 -14.86
C ASN A 191 32.27 12.67 -14.03
N GLU A 192 31.13 13.16 -13.55
CA GLU A 192 31.09 14.32 -12.64
C GLU A 192 31.90 14.06 -11.37
N ASN A 193 31.79 12.87 -10.78
CA ASN A 193 32.59 12.49 -9.61
C ASN A 193 34.10 12.54 -9.88
N LEU A 194 34.56 12.00 -11.02
CA LEU A 194 35.99 12.03 -11.39
C LEU A 194 36.46 13.44 -11.70
N ARG A 195 35.65 14.25 -12.41
CA ARG A 195 35.96 15.67 -12.67
C ARG A 195 36.13 16.46 -11.38
N ASN A 196 35.21 16.29 -10.43
CA ASN A 196 35.30 16.94 -9.12
C ASN A 196 36.56 16.51 -8.35
N LYS A 197 36.96 15.23 -8.45
CA LYS A 197 38.23 14.75 -7.88
C LYS A 197 39.44 15.40 -8.56
N ILE A 198 39.47 15.48 -9.89
CA ILE A 198 40.56 16.10 -10.64
C ILE A 198 40.67 17.59 -10.32
N GLU A 199 39.56 18.33 -10.27
CA GLU A 199 39.54 19.75 -9.88
C GLU A 199 40.03 19.94 -8.44
N PHE A 200 39.69 19.02 -7.54
CA PHE A 200 40.20 19.06 -6.17
C PHE A 200 41.70 18.74 -6.10
N MET A 201 42.17 17.76 -6.86
CA MET A 201 43.61 17.45 -7.00
C MET A 201 44.38 18.64 -7.56
N GLN A 202 43.86 19.30 -8.60
CA GLN A 202 44.45 20.51 -9.17
C GLN A 202 44.62 21.61 -8.12
N LYS A 203 43.58 21.88 -7.33
CA LYS A 203 43.61 22.91 -6.28
C LYS A 203 44.56 22.58 -5.13
N LYS A 204 44.81 21.30 -4.85
CA LYS A 204 45.55 20.86 -3.66
C LYS A 204 47.00 20.43 -3.93
N LEU A 205 47.31 20.05 -5.16
CA LEU A 205 48.62 19.50 -5.55
C LEU A 205 49.35 20.37 -6.57
N GLU A 206 48.78 21.53 -6.94
CA GLU A 206 49.38 22.48 -7.90
C GLU A 206 49.76 21.81 -9.24
N LEU A 207 48.86 20.96 -9.76
CA LEU A 207 49.11 20.17 -10.96
C LEU A 207 49.31 21.06 -12.21
N SER A 208 50.25 20.69 -13.07
CA SER A 208 50.43 21.32 -14.39
C SER A 208 49.26 21.01 -15.34
N GLU A 209 49.06 21.84 -16.36
CA GLU A 209 48.06 21.58 -17.40
C GLU A 209 48.26 20.22 -18.09
N SER A 210 49.51 19.81 -18.30
CA SER A 210 49.84 18.50 -18.88
C SER A 210 49.43 17.34 -17.97
N GLN A 211 49.60 17.48 -16.65
CA GLN A 211 49.17 16.48 -15.67
C GLN A 211 47.63 16.41 -15.58
N ILE A 212 46.95 17.55 -15.63
CA ILE A 212 45.48 17.61 -15.63
C ILE A 212 44.92 16.94 -16.90
N ALA A 213 45.51 17.22 -18.07
CA ALA A 213 45.13 16.57 -19.32
C ALA A 213 45.33 15.04 -19.25
N ALA A 214 46.44 14.58 -18.68
CA ALA A 214 46.71 13.16 -18.48
C ALA A 214 45.70 12.50 -17.51
N LEU A 215 45.33 13.19 -16.42
CA LEU A 215 44.30 12.72 -15.48
C LEU A 215 42.91 12.64 -16.12
N ASN A 216 42.52 13.63 -16.91
CA ASN A 216 41.25 13.60 -17.64
C ASN A 216 41.21 12.40 -18.62
N LYS A 217 42.30 12.15 -19.35
CA LYS A 217 42.41 10.98 -20.22
C LYS A 217 42.35 9.66 -19.46
N ALA A 218 42.98 9.58 -18.28
CA ALA A 218 42.91 8.42 -17.41
C ALA A 218 41.50 8.19 -16.85
N ALA A 219 40.77 9.26 -16.52
CA ALA A 219 39.38 9.21 -16.08
C ALA A 219 38.44 8.73 -17.21
N GLU A 220 38.60 9.26 -18.42
CA GLU A 220 37.85 8.80 -19.60
C GLU A 220 38.09 7.32 -19.87
N SER A 221 39.35 6.88 -19.85
CA SER A 221 39.70 5.46 -20.05
C SER A 221 39.09 4.55 -18.99
N LEU A 222 39.10 4.97 -17.72
CA LEU A 222 38.47 4.21 -16.63
C LEU A 222 36.95 4.08 -16.82
N LEU A 223 36.29 5.17 -17.21
CA LEU A 223 34.85 5.17 -17.50
C LEU A 223 34.51 4.31 -18.72
N ASP A 224 35.32 4.37 -19.77
CA ASP A 224 35.12 3.59 -20.99
C ASP A 224 35.27 2.08 -20.71
N GLN A 225 36.25 1.70 -19.89
CA GLN A 225 36.41 0.30 -19.45
C GLN A 225 35.17 -0.20 -18.72
N LEU A 226 34.65 0.57 -17.76
CA LEU A 226 33.45 0.23 -17.00
C LEU A 226 32.19 0.18 -17.90
N CYS A 227 32.01 1.17 -18.77
CA CYS A 227 30.88 1.19 -19.69
C CYS A 227 30.94 0.03 -20.69
N THR A 228 32.13 -0.36 -21.14
CA THR A 228 32.32 -1.49 -22.05
C THR A 228 31.99 -2.82 -21.37
N SER A 229 32.42 -3.02 -20.12
CA SER A 229 32.05 -4.22 -19.36
C SER A 229 30.55 -4.29 -19.11
N GLU A 230 29.92 -3.17 -18.76
CA GLU A 230 28.48 -3.11 -18.52
C GLU A 230 27.66 -3.27 -19.80
N LYS A 231 28.12 -2.72 -20.93
CA LYS A 231 27.53 -2.96 -22.25
C LYS A 231 27.52 -4.46 -22.55
N LYS A 232 28.67 -5.11 -22.40
CA LYS A 232 28.82 -6.55 -22.65
C LYS A 232 27.90 -7.39 -21.76
N ARG A 233 27.80 -7.05 -20.47
CA ARG A 233 26.91 -7.71 -19.51
C ARG A 233 25.45 -7.59 -19.93
N ALA A 234 24.98 -6.36 -20.17
CA ALA A 234 23.59 -6.09 -20.53
C ALA A 234 23.22 -6.71 -21.89
N THR A 235 24.10 -6.65 -22.89
CA THR A 235 23.91 -7.32 -24.18
C THR A 235 23.74 -8.82 -23.99
N SER A 236 24.63 -9.47 -23.22
CA SER A 236 24.54 -10.90 -22.95
C SER A 236 23.21 -11.29 -22.29
N MET A 237 22.73 -10.52 -21.30
CA MET A 237 21.45 -10.79 -20.65
C MET A 237 20.27 -10.67 -21.62
N LEU A 238 20.22 -9.59 -22.40
CA LEU A 238 19.09 -9.31 -23.30
C LEU A 238 19.02 -10.31 -24.46
N LEU A 239 20.16 -10.78 -24.99
CA LEU A 239 20.16 -11.77 -26.06
C LEU A 239 19.49 -13.10 -25.66
N THR A 240 19.44 -13.42 -24.37
CA THR A 240 18.76 -14.63 -23.88
C THR A 240 17.23 -14.54 -23.87
N LEU A 241 16.67 -13.38 -24.26
CA LEU A 241 15.24 -13.13 -24.27
C LEU A 241 14.68 -13.14 -25.70
N THR A 242 13.41 -13.54 -25.82
CA THR A 242 12.68 -13.50 -27.09
C THR A 242 12.60 -12.06 -27.63
N PRO A 243 12.48 -11.84 -28.94
CA PRO A 243 12.37 -10.49 -29.51
C PRO A 243 11.28 -9.65 -28.82
N ALA A 244 10.09 -10.22 -28.61
CA ALA A 244 8.99 -9.53 -27.94
C ALA A 244 9.30 -9.17 -26.47
N ALA A 245 10.01 -10.04 -25.73
CA ALA A 245 10.42 -9.75 -24.36
C ALA A 245 11.53 -8.69 -24.30
N ARG A 246 12.45 -8.70 -25.27
CA ARG A 246 13.46 -7.63 -25.43
C ARG A 246 12.80 -6.29 -25.70
N ASP A 247 11.91 -6.22 -26.70
CA ASP A 247 11.19 -5.00 -27.03
C ASP A 247 10.38 -4.49 -25.83
N TYR A 248 9.70 -5.40 -25.13
CA TYR A 248 8.96 -5.07 -23.92
C TYR A 248 9.84 -4.47 -22.80
N ILE A 249 11.06 -4.98 -22.63
CA ILE A 249 11.99 -4.46 -21.62
C ILE A 249 12.60 -3.12 -22.05
N LEU A 250 12.90 -2.96 -23.33
CA LEU A 250 13.50 -1.75 -23.90
C LEU A 250 12.52 -0.57 -24.01
N ASP A 251 11.22 -0.84 -24.20
CA ASP A 251 10.17 0.19 -24.32
C ASP A 251 9.78 0.82 -22.96
N ARG A 252 10.21 0.23 -21.84
CA ARG A 252 9.96 0.81 -20.51
C ARG A 252 10.92 1.96 -20.23
N SER A 253 10.37 3.12 -19.86
CA SER A 253 11.11 4.36 -19.51
C SER A 253 12.07 4.24 -18.31
N SER A 254 12.03 3.11 -17.60
CA SER A 254 12.99 2.73 -16.56
C SER A 254 13.64 1.43 -16.99
N PHE A 255 14.86 1.54 -17.51
CA PHE A 255 15.72 0.42 -17.87
C PHE A 255 15.91 -0.50 -16.64
N TYR A 256 15.37 -1.73 -16.68
CA TYR A 256 15.34 -2.64 -15.51
C TYR A 256 16.72 -3.24 -15.17
N ILE A 257 17.69 -3.15 -16.07
CA ILE A 257 19.06 -3.59 -15.81
C ILE A 257 19.76 -2.49 -15.02
N SER A 258 19.91 -2.72 -13.71
CA SER A 258 20.71 -1.83 -12.86
C SER A 258 22.16 -1.83 -13.35
N PHE A 259 22.71 -0.66 -13.63
CA PHE A 259 24.14 -0.49 -13.89
C PHE A 259 24.92 -0.88 -12.63
N ASP A 260 25.86 -1.81 -12.75
CA ASP A 260 26.67 -2.25 -11.61
C ASP A 260 27.70 -1.18 -11.27
N ARG A 261 27.33 -0.32 -10.33
CA ARG A 261 28.23 0.72 -9.83
C ARG A 261 29.21 0.08 -8.84
N PRO A 262 30.53 0.23 -9.05
CA PRO A 262 31.51 -0.19 -8.06
C PRO A 262 31.23 0.47 -6.70
N SER A 263 31.60 -0.20 -5.60
CA SER A 263 31.53 0.43 -4.28
C SER A 263 32.39 1.69 -4.27
N SER A 264 32.07 2.65 -3.41
CA SER A 264 32.87 3.88 -3.31
C SER A 264 34.35 3.60 -3.06
N GLU A 265 34.67 2.58 -2.27
CA GLU A 265 36.05 2.15 -2.03
C GLU A 265 36.67 1.49 -3.27
N ALA A 266 35.98 0.53 -3.92
CA ALA A 266 36.49 -0.10 -5.15
C ALA A 266 36.67 0.90 -6.30
N TRP A 267 35.77 1.88 -6.40
CA TRP A 267 35.86 2.98 -7.34
C TRP A 267 37.06 3.88 -7.05
N ASN A 268 37.26 4.24 -5.78
CA ASN A 268 38.43 5.02 -5.36
C ASN A 268 39.74 4.29 -5.62
N GLN A 269 39.82 2.98 -5.35
CA GLN A 269 41.02 2.18 -5.63
C GLN A 269 41.30 2.12 -7.13
N SER A 270 40.26 1.95 -7.95
CA SER A 270 40.37 1.98 -9.41
C SER A 270 40.84 3.35 -9.90
N TRP A 271 40.29 4.44 -9.35
CA TRP A 271 40.73 5.80 -9.65
C TRP A 271 42.20 6.04 -9.24
N ILE A 272 42.59 5.64 -8.03
CA ILE A 272 43.98 5.77 -7.55
C ILE A 272 44.92 5.00 -8.48
N LYS A 273 44.58 3.77 -8.86
CA LYS A 273 45.38 2.99 -9.81
C LYS A 273 45.53 3.69 -11.15
N SER A 274 44.45 4.27 -11.69
CA SER A 274 44.49 5.05 -12.93
C SER A 274 45.34 6.31 -12.79
N ALA A 275 45.18 7.05 -11.69
CA ALA A 275 45.96 8.26 -11.40
C ALA A 275 47.46 7.96 -11.24
N SER A 276 47.82 6.85 -10.58
CA SER A 276 49.21 6.39 -10.45
C SER A 276 49.89 6.04 -11.76
N SER A 277 49.12 5.82 -12.84
CA SER A 277 49.71 5.56 -14.15
C SER A 277 50.14 6.84 -14.88
N VAL A 278 49.68 8.00 -14.42
CA VAL A 278 49.93 9.31 -15.06
C VAL A 278 50.57 10.35 -14.15
N LEU A 279 50.58 10.13 -12.82
CA LEU A 279 51.21 11.01 -11.85
C LEU A 279 52.41 10.37 -11.15
N PRO A 280 53.41 11.17 -10.76
CA PRO A 280 54.47 10.76 -9.83
C PRO A 280 53.94 10.19 -8.51
N ALA A 281 54.65 9.20 -7.96
CA ALA A 281 54.22 8.46 -6.76
C ALA A 281 54.09 9.34 -5.51
N ASP A 282 54.90 10.38 -5.38
CA ASP A 282 54.88 11.36 -4.30
C ASP A 282 53.62 12.24 -4.33
N LEU A 283 53.18 12.68 -5.50
CA LEU A 283 51.91 13.41 -5.67
C LEU A 283 50.71 12.53 -5.37
N VAL A 284 50.74 11.26 -5.77
CA VAL A 284 49.68 10.29 -5.44
C VAL A 284 49.62 10.01 -3.94
N ALA A 285 50.78 9.84 -3.27
CA ALA A 285 50.83 9.64 -1.82
C ALA A 285 50.28 10.87 -1.06
N THR A 286 50.61 12.08 -1.53
CA THR A 286 50.09 13.33 -0.98
C THR A 286 48.58 13.44 -1.17
N TRP A 287 48.09 13.10 -2.36
CA TRP A 287 46.65 13.02 -2.64
C TRP A 287 45.93 12.04 -1.72
N GLN A 288 46.45 10.82 -1.57
CA GLN A 288 45.85 9.80 -0.71
C GLN A 288 45.72 10.28 0.74
N LYS A 289 46.71 11.02 1.23
CA LYS A 289 46.64 11.64 2.57
C LYS A 289 45.53 12.70 2.64
N ILE A 290 45.48 13.62 1.68
CA ILE A 290 44.47 14.70 1.64
C ILE A 290 43.05 14.15 1.48
N ASP A 291 42.84 13.20 0.55
CA ASP A 291 41.56 12.54 0.32
C ASP A 291 41.10 11.76 1.56
N LYS A 292 42.02 11.13 2.30
CA LYS A 292 41.70 10.48 3.58
C LYS A 292 41.28 11.47 4.66
N GLU A 293 41.97 12.60 4.79
CA GLU A 293 41.62 13.67 5.73
C GLU A 293 40.25 14.29 5.40
N GLU A 294 39.95 14.53 4.13
CA GLU A 294 38.67 15.08 3.70
C GLU A 294 37.52 14.08 3.89
N ARG A 295 37.75 12.79 3.59
CA ARG A 295 36.79 11.73 3.91
C ARG A 295 36.48 11.64 5.40
N ALA A 296 37.46 11.87 6.27
CA ALA A 296 37.23 11.91 7.71
C ALA A 296 36.34 13.10 8.12
N LYS A 297 36.43 14.25 7.45
CA LYS A 297 35.53 15.40 7.67
C LYS A 297 34.11 15.11 7.19
N ASP A 298 33.99 14.51 6.00
CA ASP A 298 32.71 14.05 5.46
C ASP A 298 32.02 13.05 6.41
N GLU A 299 32.78 12.13 7.00
CA GLU A 299 32.24 11.20 8.00
C GLU A 299 31.68 11.88 9.23
N ASN A 300 32.35 12.93 9.72
CA ASN A 300 31.82 13.73 10.80
C ASN A 300 30.54 14.48 10.40
N GLU A 301 30.47 14.99 9.17
CA GLU A 301 29.25 15.62 8.64
C GLU A 301 28.08 14.62 8.56
N TYR A 302 28.32 13.39 8.08
CA TYR A 302 27.30 12.34 8.06
C TYR A 302 26.75 12.05 9.45
N VAL A 303 27.64 11.94 10.46
CA VAL A 303 27.26 11.72 11.85
C VAL A 303 26.39 12.86 12.37
N ILE A 304 26.74 14.11 12.07
CA ILE A 304 25.94 15.27 12.45
C ILE A 304 24.57 15.26 11.74
N MET A 305 24.54 14.82 10.48
CA MET A 305 23.31 14.78 9.68
C MET A 305 22.28 13.77 10.20
N ILE A 306 22.73 12.60 10.67
CA ILE A 306 21.82 11.56 11.19
C ILE A 306 21.40 11.80 12.65
N LYS A 307 22.10 12.67 13.39
CA LYS A 307 21.87 12.90 14.83
C LYS A 307 20.43 13.26 15.20
N PRO A 308 19.71 14.13 14.46
CA PRO A 308 18.31 14.41 14.75
C PRO A 308 17.41 13.17 14.61
N SER A 309 17.72 12.29 13.64
CA SER A 309 16.99 11.04 13.45
C SER A 309 17.26 10.06 14.59
N GLU A 310 18.51 9.95 15.07
CA GLU A 310 18.84 9.16 16.27
C GLU A 310 18.02 9.61 17.49
N GLN A 311 17.96 10.93 17.76
CA GLN A 311 17.24 11.47 18.92
C GLN A 311 15.72 11.23 18.82
N GLN A 312 15.14 11.47 17.66
CA GLN A 312 13.70 11.26 17.46
C GLN A 312 13.33 9.77 17.49
N ALA A 313 14.18 8.90 16.91
CA ALA A 313 14.04 7.45 16.97
C ALA A 313 14.11 6.94 18.42
N GLU A 314 15.09 7.42 19.19
CA GLU A 314 15.25 7.08 20.60
C GLU A 314 14.01 7.45 21.42
N GLN A 315 13.54 8.69 21.30
CA GLN A 315 12.34 9.14 22.02
C GLN A 315 11.10 8.30 21.68
N ARG A 316 10.88 8.00 20.39
CA ARG A 316 9.73 7.18 19.96
C ARG A 316 9.81 5.77 20.53
N MET A 317 10.96 5.12 20.41
CA MET A 317 11.13 3.76 20.94
C MET A 317 11.04 3.75 22.47
N GLN A 318 11.57 4.75 23.16
CA GLN A 318 11.42 4.85 24.62
C GLN A 318 9.94 4.90 25.02
N MET A 319 9.13 5.74 24.37
CA MET A 319 7.68 5.81 24.64
C MET A 319 6.96 4.48 24.35
N GLU A 320 7.32 3.78 23.28
CA GLU A 320 6.74 2.48 22.93
C GLU A 320 7.13 1.40 23.95
N MET A 321 8.40 1.36 24.34
CA MET A 321 8.91 0.41 25.33
C MET A 321 8.35 0.69 26.73
N GLU A 322 8.14 1.95 27.10
CA GLU A 322 7.46 2.33 28.36
C GLU A 322 6.03 1.78 28.39
N SER A 323 5.27 1.95 27.31
CA SER A 323 3.92 1.38 27.19
C SER A 323 3.92 -0.15 27.29
N GLU A 324 4.92 -0.81 26.70
CA GLU A 324 5.07 -2.26 26.82
C GLU A 324 5.40 -2.69 28.26
N ILE A 325 6.33 -1.98 28.92
CA ILE A 325 6.68 -2.25 30.32
C ILE A 325 5.47 -2.08 31.22
N ASP A 326 4.72 -0.99 31.08
CA ASP A 326 3.53 -0.73 31.90
C ASP A 326 2.49 -1.84 31.71
N GLY A 327 2.30 -2.30 30.46
CA GLY A 327 1.44 -3.44 30.14
C GLY A 327 1.89 -4.75 30.82
N ILE A 328 3.19 -5.05 30.82
CA ILE A 328 3.75 -6.23 31.47
C ILE A 328 3.61 -6.13 33.00
N VAL A 329 3.99 -5.00 33.58
CA VAL A 329 3.94 -4.76 35.03
C VAL A 329 2.50 -4.87 35.53
N GLN A 330 1.53 -4.33 34.79
CA GLN A 330 0.12 -4.41 35.15
C GLN A 330 -0.43 -5.84 35.01
N THR A 331 -0.10 -6.53 33.91
CA THR A 331 -0.61 -7.90 33.64
C THR A 331 -0.09 -8.90 34.68
N LEU A 332 1.17 -8.75 35.09
CA LEU A 332 1.86 -9.70 35.96
C LEU A 332 2.00 -9.23 37.42
N ASN A 333 1.57 -8.00 37.72
CA ASN A 333 1.75 -7.33 39.02
C ASN A 333 3.21 -7.43 39.52
N LEU A 334 4.16 -7.02 38.68
CA LEU A 334 5.58 -7.23 38.96
C LEU A 334 6.08 -6.38 40.15
N PRO A 335 6.94 -6.96 41.01
CA PRO A 335 7.57 -6.21 42.09
C PRO A 335 8.54 -5.15 41.55
N LYS A 336 8.76 -4.07 42.31
CA LYS A 336 9.58 -2.91 41.92
C LYS A 336 10.97 -3.27 41.38
N GLU A 337 11.62 -4.29 41.96
CA GLU A 337 12.94 -4.76 41.53
C GLU A 337 12.91 -5.34 40.10
N ARG A 338 11.93 -6.18 39.79
CA ARG A 338 11.76 -6.74 38.44
C ARG A 338 11.32 -5.67 37.44
N THR A 339 10.52 -4.71 37.86
CA THR A 339 10.18 -3.52 37.06
C THR A 339 11.42 -2.68 36.71
N ALA A 340 12.35 -2.51 37.65
CA ALA A 340 13.61 -1.82 37.38
C ALA A 340 14.48 -2.59 36.38
N ALA A 341 14.57 -3.92 36.51
CA ALA A 341 15.27 -4.78 35.57
C ALA A 341 14.65 -4.74 34.16
N LEU A 342 13.32 -4.68 34.02
CA LEU A 342 12.64 -4.46 32.74
C LEU A 342 12.99 -3.11 32.10
N LYS A 343 13.02 -2.04 32.90
CA LYS A 343 13.42 -0.70 32.43
C LYS A 343 14.89 -0.65 31.99
N GLN A 344 15.75 -1.47 32.58
CA GLN A 344 17.14 -1.59 32.13
C GLN A 344 17.23 -2.37 30.82
N LEU A 345 16.48 -3.47 30.70
CA LEU A 345 16.42 -4.27 29.49
C LEU A 345 15.91 -3.47 28.29
N SER A 346 14.88 -2.62 28.51
CA SER A 346 14.37 -1.77 27.43
C SER A 346 15.40 -0.77 26.93
N LYS A 347 16.16 -0.13 27.83
CA LYS A 347 17.26 0.76 27.45
C LYS A 347 18.31 0.05 26.62
N GLN A 348 18.66 -1.19 26.97
CA GLN A 348 19.62 -2.00 26.21
C GLN A 348 19.09 -2.28 24.79
N ALA A 349 17.83 -2.72 24.67
CA ALA A 349 17.22 -2.99 23.36
C ALA A 349 17.11 -1.72 22.49
N VAL A 350 16.75 -0.57 23.06
CA VAL A 350 16.73 0.72 22.36
C VAL A 350 18.11 1.09 21.83
N GLN A 351 19.16 0.94 22.65
CA GLN A 351 20.53 1.26 22.22
C GLN A 351 21.04 0.33 21.12
N GLU A 352 20.74 -0.97 21.21
CA GLU A 352 21.09 -1.93 20.15
C GLU A 352 20.36 -1.59 18.83
N SER A 353 19.06 -1.28 18.90
CA SER A 353 18.27 -0.85 17.74
C SER A 353 18.90 0.36 17.05
N LEU A 354 19.24 1.40 17.83
CA LEU A 354 19.90 2.59 17.31
C LEU A 354 21.26 2.27 16.68
N GLN A 355 22.03 1.37 17.29
CA GLN A 355 23.33 0.96 16.74
C GLN A 355 23.18 0.25 15.39
N GLN A 356 22.18 -0.61 15.24
CA GLN A 356 21.89 -1.29 13.97
C GLN A 356 21.37 -0.30 12.92
N ALA A 357 20.43 0.57 13.26
CA ALA A 357 19.87 1.58 12.37
C ALA A 357 20.93 2.60 11.89
N ARG A 358 21.82 3.03 12.79
CA ARG A 358 22.90 3.97 12.50
C ARG A 358 23.79 3.52 11.34
N LYS A 359 24.07 2.21 11.22
CA LYS A 359 24.87 1.66 10.11
C LYS A 359 24.20 1.94 8.76
N GLY A 360 22.90 1.68 8.65
CA GLY A 360 22.11 1.94 7.43
C GLY A 360 21.98 3.43 7.13
N TRP A 361 21.75 4.26 8.15
CA TRP A 361 21.63 5.71 7.98
C TRP A 361 22.93 6.36 7.51
N LEU A 362 24.07 5.92 8.06
CA LEU A 362 25.39 6.37 7.58
C LEU A 362 25.62 5.99 6.12
N GLN A 363 25.25 4.77 5.73
CA GLN A 363 25.38 4.33 4.34
C GLN A 363 24.48 5.15 3.40
N GLN A 364 23.27 5.47 3.82
CA GLN A 364 22.36 6.33 3.06
C GLN A 364 22.88 7.77 2.98
N ALA A 365 23.37 8.34 4.08
CA ALA A 365 23.96 9.68 4.12
C ALA A 365 25.19 9.80 3.19
N LYS A 366 26.02 8.75 3.13
CA LYS A 366 27.16 8.64 2.21
C LYS A 366 26.77 8.66 0.72
N SER A 367 25.50 8.41 0.40
CA SER A 367 25.02 8.42 -0.99
C SER A 367 24.60 9.79 -1.52
N TYR A 368 24.56 10.82 -0.65
CA TYR A 368 24.16 12.18 -1.03
C TYR A 368 25.35 13.01 -1.52
N SER A 369 25.11 13.85 -2.53
CA SER A 369 26.06 14.86 -2.99
C SER A 369 26.35 15.89 -1.86
N PRO A 370 27.50 16.59 -1.87
CA PRO A 370 27.77 17.67 -0.92
C PRO A 370 26.66 18.74 -0.85
N GLU A 371 26.08 19.10 -1.99
CA GLU A 371 25.00 20.07 -2.13
C GLU A 371 23.70 19.53 -1.51
N ASP A 372 23.36 18.27 -1.78
CA ASP A 372 22.21 17.60 -1.18
C ASP A 372 22.36 17.48 0.33
N ARG A 373 23.55 17.16 0.83
CA ARG A 373 23.82 17.08 2.27
C ARG A 373 23.53 18.40 2.96
N LYS A 374 24.01 19.52 2.40
CA LYS A 374 23.73 20.86 2.92
C LYS A 374 22.23 21.19 2.89
N ARG A 375 21.53 20.82 1.81
CA ARG A 375 20.09 21.07 1.64
C ARG A 375 19.22 20.24 2.58
N LEU A 376 19.59 18.98 2.80
CA LEU A 376 18.81 17.99 3.55
C LEU A 376 19.12 17.98 5.05
N ARG A 377 20.24 18.58 5.47
CA ARG A 377 20.65 18.67 6.88
C ARG A 377 19.52 19.24 7.74
N GLY A 378 19.07 18.45 8.71
CA GLY A 378 17.96 18.81 9.62
C GLY A 378 16.55 18.75 9.01
N ARG A 379 16.40 18.40 7.73
CA ARG A 379 15.10 18.26 7.04
C ARG A 379 14.74 16.83 6.66
N ILE A 380 15.68 15.90 6.78
CA ILE A 380 15.47 14.48 6.50
C ILE A 380 15.36 13.68 7.81
N PHE A 381 14.38 12.78 7.86
CA PHE A 381 14.26 11.78 8.91
C PHE A 381 14.59 10.41 8.34
N PHE A 382 15.54 9.72 8.98
CA PHE A 382 15.87 8.34 8.66
C PHE A 382 15.02 7.40 9.54
N GLY A 383 14.18 6.58 8.90
CA GLY A 383 13.33 5.62 9.60
C GLY A 383 14.11 4.43 10.15
N ILE A 384 13.59 3.81 11.22
CA ILE A 384 14.07 2.52 11.72
C ILE A 384 13.41 1.42 10.90
N ASN A 385 14.20 0.47 10.39
CA ASN A 385 13.68 -0.72 9.73
C ASN A 385 12.88 -1.58 10.73
N ASP A 386 11.84 -2.24 10.24
CA ASP A 386 10.94 -3.02 11.09
C ASP A 386 11.68 -4.10 11.92
N ASP A 387 12.64 -4.79 11.31
CA ASP A 387 13.43 -5.83 11.98
C ASP A 387 14.37 -5.27 13.07
N ASN A 388 14.67 -3.97 12.99
CA ASN A 388 15.52 -3.29 13.96
C ASN A 388 14.70 -2.66 15.11
N GLN A 389 13.37 -2.78 15.13
CA GLN A 389 12.55 -2.24 16.21
C GLN A 389 12.92 -2.88 17.56
N ALA A 390 13.05 -2.08 18.61
CA ALA A 390 13.53 -2.54 19.92
C ALA A 390 12.71 -3.73 20.47
N LEU A 391 11.39 -3.75 20.26
CA LEU A 391 10.49 -4.84 20.66
C LEU A 391 10.74 -6.18 19.94
N LYS A 392 11.34 -6.14 18.74
CA LYS A 392 11.60 -7.32 17.91
C LYS A 392 13.01 -7.87 18.08
N LEU A 393 13.90 -7.11 18.73
CA LEU A 393 15.28 -7.54 18.95
C LEU A 393 15.36 -8.74 19.90
N LYS A 394 16.37 -9.58 19.68
CA LYS A 394 16.68 -10.73 20.55
C LYS A 394 16.97 -10.29 21.98
N THR A 395 17.66 -9.16 22.17
CA THR A 395 17.93 -8.60 23.50
C THR A 395 16.65 -8.39 24.29
N TRP A 396 15.60 -7.86 23.67
CA TRP A 396 14.30 -7.73 24.33
C TRP A 396 13.62 -9.08 24.52
N THR A 397 13.43 -9.84 23.44
CA THR A 397 12.61 -11.07 23.46
C THR A 397 13.22 -12.20 24.30
N GLU A 398 14.53 -12.42 24.24
CA GLU A 398 15.24 -13.38 25.08
C GLU A 398 15.47 -12.85 26.50
N GLY A 399 15.70 -11.55 26.65
CA GLY A 399 15.81 -10.91 27.95
C GLY A 399 14.52 -11.03 28.77
N LEU A 400 13.35 -10.87 28.12
CA LEU A 400 12.04 -11.11 28.74
C LEU A 400 11.88 -12.55 29.21
N LYS A 401 12.30 -13.54 28.41
CA LYS A 401 12.26 -14.96 28.81
C LYS A 401 13.15 -15.28 30.01
N LYS A 402 14.23 -14.54 30.21
CA LYS A 402 15.11 -14.69 31.39
C LYS A 402 14.53 -13.99 32.63
N LEU A 403 13.84 -12.87 32.43
CA LEU A 403 13.29 -12.06 33.52
C LEU A 403 11.95 -12.60 34.01
N LEU A 404 11.14 -13.19 33.12
CA LEU A 404 9.83 -13.78 33.38
C LEU A 404 9.91 -15.30 33.53
N SER A 405 9.09 -15.88 34.40
CA SER A 405 8.88 -17.33 34.42
C SER A 405 8.09 -17.78 33.18
N ASP A 406 8.17 -19.07 32.84
CA ASP A 406 7.43 -19.62 31.69
C ASP A 406 5.91 -19.40 31.80
N ALA A 407 5.36 -19.47 33.02
CA ALA A 407 3.95 -19.23 33.28
C ALA A 407 3.56 -17.75 33.04
N GLU A 408 4.38 -16.82 33.54
CA GLU A 408 4.20 -15.37 33.33
C GLU A 408 4.35 -15.00 31.85
N PHE A 409 5.35 -15.55 31.17
CA PHE A 409 5.58 -15.33 29.75
C PHE A 409 4.40 -15.85 28.91
N LYS A 410 3.86 -17.03 29.26
CA LYS A 410 2.67 -17.59 28.62
C LYS A 410 1.43 -16.72 28.87
N LEU A 411 1.23 -16.24 30.10
CA LEU A 411 0.12 -15.35 30.45
C LEU A 411 0.17 -14.04 29.62
N MET A 412 1.34 -13.39 29.57
CA MET A 412 1.56 -12.19 28.75
C MET A 412 1.28 -12.46 27.26
N SER A 413 1.73 -13.59 26.73
CA SER A 413 1.52 -13.97 25.32
C SER A 413 0.04 -14.21 25.01
N VAL A 414 -0.69 -14.82 25.95
CA VAL A 414 -2.15 -15.04 25.84
C VAL A 414 -2.88 -13.70 25.84
N GLU A 415 -2.58 -12.81 26.78
CA GLU A 415 -3.19 -11.47 26.85
C GLU A 415 -2.92 -10.65 25.59
N ASN A 416 -1.69 -10.67 25.07
CA ASN A 416 -1.36 -10.01 23.81
C ASN A 416 -2.16 -10.59 22.62
N THR A 417 -2.27 -11.91 22.54
CA THR A 417 -3.09 -12.57 21.51
C THR A 417 -4.56 -12.19 21.63
N GLN A 418 -5.08 -12.06 22.86
CA GLN A 418 -6.45 -11.63 23.10
C GLN A 418 -6.67 -10.15 22.74
N ARG A 419 -5.70 -9.26 23.00
CA ARG A 419 -5.75 -7.84 22.57
C ARG A 419 -5.81 -7.73 21.04
N ASP A 420 -4.96 -8.49 20.36
CA ASP A 420 -4.96 -8.57 18.89
C ASP A 420 -6.30 -9.11 18.39
N HIS A 421 -6.83 -10.18 19.00
CA HIS A 421 -8.14 -10.73 18.68
C HIS A 421 -9.27 -9.71 18.83
N ARG A 422 -9.34 -8.99 19.95
CA ARG A 422 -10.33 -7.91 20.16
C ARG A 422 -10.21 -6.81 19.11
N THR A 423 -8.99 -6.47 18.70
CA THR A 423 -8.74 -5.51 17.64
C THR A 423 -9.24 -6.02 16.27
N PHE A 424 -8.93 -7.27 15.90
CA PHE A 424 -9.42 -7.85 14.65
C PHE A 424 -10.94 -7.88 14.61
N LEU A 425 -11.56 -8.25 15.73
CA LEU A 425 -13.00 -8.29 15.87
C LEU A 425 -13.62 -6.90 15.74
N ALA A 426 -13.01 -5.87 16.33
CA ALA A 426 -13.47 -4.48 16.19
C ALA A 426 -13.42 -4.02 14.71
N LEU A 427 -12.34 -4.32 13.99
CA LEU A 427 -12.20 -4.00 12.56
C LEU A 427 -13.20 -4.76 11.70
N ALA A 428 -13.41 -6.06 11.98
CA ALA A 428 -14.38 -6.88 11.27
C ALA A 428 -15.80 -6.33 11.46
N ARG A 429 -16.18 -6.00 12.70
CA ARG A 429 -17.47 -5.38 13.04
C ARG A 429 -17.66 -4.02 12.38
N ALA A 430 -16.61 -3.19 12.36
CA ALA A 430 -16.62 -1.91 11.68
C ALA A 430 -16.83 -2.06 10.17
N CYS A 431 -16.10 -2.99 9.54
CA CYS A 431 -16.27 -3.31 8.12
C CYS A 431 -17.69 -3.80 7.82
N LEU A 432 -18.18 -4.78 8.60
CA LEU A 432 -19.51 -5.33 8.41
C LEU A 432 -20.59 -4.27 8.62
N THR A 433 -20.46 -3.39 9.61
CA THR A 433 -21.38 -2.28 9.84
C THR A 433 -21.47 -1.33 8.64
N GLU A 434 -20.33 -1.03 8.00
CA GLU A 434 -20.32 -0.19 6.80
C GLU A 434 -20.93 -0.90 5.59
N MET A 435 -20.67 -2.21 5.42
CA MET A 435 -21.27 -3.01 4.35
C MET A 435 -22.78 -3.25 4.55
N ASP A 436 -23.21 -3.36 5.81
CA ASP A 436 -24.59 -3.65 6.20
C ASP A 436 -25.57 -2.53 5.80
N GLN A 437 -25.07 -1.31 5.60
CA GLN A 437 -25.87 -0.21 5.03
C GLN A 437 -26.43 -0.54 3.63
N THR A 438 -25.78 -1.44 2.90
CA THR A 438 -26.13 -1.84 1.53
C THR A 438 -26.62 -3.28 1.46
N LEU A 439 -26.12 -4.16 2.33
CA LEU A 439 -26.45 -5.59 2.34
C LEU A 439 -27.68 -5.93 3.18
N MET A 440 -28.01 -5.11 4.17
CA MET A 440 -29.12 -5.34 5.10
C MET A 440 -29.07 -6.74 5.73
N LEU A 441 -27.91 -7.09 6.28
CA LEU A 441 -27.61 -8.37 6.92
C LEU A 441 -28.56 -8.65 8.08
N THR A 442 -28.92 -9.92 8.26
CA THR A 442 -29.59 -10.38 9.49
C THR A 442 -28.57 -10.57 10.61
N GLN A 443 -29.03 -10.65 11.87
CA GLN A 443 -28.16 -10.96 13.00
C GLN A 443 -27.38 -12.27 12.81
N GLU A 444 -28.03 -13.30 12.29
CA GLU A 444 -27.39 -14.58 11.99
C GLU A 444 -26.28 -14.45 10.93
N GLN A 445 -26.55 -13.68 9.86
CA GLN A 445 -25.55 -13.43 8.81
C GLN A 445 -24.32 -12.68 9.35
N ARG A 446 -24.53 -11.64 10.18
CA ARG A 446 -23.42 -10.93 10.83
C ARG A 446 -22.56 -11.88 11.66
N HIS A 447 -23.19 -12.71 12.48
CA HIS A 447 -22.47 -13.66 13.35
C HIS A 447 -21.64 -14.67 12.56
N LYS A 448 -22.16 -15.18 11.43
CA LYS A 448 -21.42 -16.10 10.55
C LYS A 448 -20.29 -15.41 9.77
N LEU A 449 -20.47 -14.14 9.40
CA LEU A 449 -19.46 -13.38 8.64
C LEU A 449 -18.32 -12.84 9.50
N GLU A 450 -18.58 -12.50 10.76
CA GLU A 450 -17.58 -11.96 11.70
C GLU A 450 -16.24 -12.73 11.67
N PRO A 451 -16.19 -14.06 11.91
CA PRO A 451 -14.93 -14.79 11.93
C PRO A 451 -14.21 -14.79 10.56
N LEU A 452 -14.96 -14.87 9.46
CA LEU A 452 -14.40 -14.87 8.11
C LEU A 452 -13.78 -13.50 7.76
N VAL A 453 -14.48 -12.42 8.08
CA VAL A 453 -13.99 -11.06 7.86
C VAL A 453 -12.83 -10.77 8.80
N MET A 454 -12.89 -11.19 10.06
CA MET A 454 -11.81 -11.02 11.05
C MET A 454 -10.48 -11.59 10.54
N GLU A 455 -10.49 -12.81 9.99
CA GLU A 455 -9.29 -13.43 9.39
C GLU A 455 -8.74 -12.61 8.22
N SER A 456 -9.62 -12.05 7.38
CA SER A 456 -9.21 -11.22 6.24
C SER A 456 -8.57 -9.90 6.68
N MET A 457 -8.93 -9.36 7.85
CA MET A 457 -8.46 -8.07 8.39
C MET A 457 -7.05 -8.11 8.98
N LYS A 458 -6.45 -9.29 9.19
CA LYS A 458 -5.11 -9.44 9.78
C LYS A 458 -4.03 -8.52 9.19
N PRO A 459 -3.94 -8.33 7.86
CA PRO A 459 -2.92 -7.46 7.25
C PRO A 459 -3.04 -5.98 7.62
N LEU A 460 -4.22 -5.50 8.06
CA LEU A 460 -4.43 -4.10 8.43
C LEU A 460 -3.86 -3.74 9.81
N MET A 461 -3.36 -4.73 10.57
CA MET A 461 -2.74 -4.48 11.88
C MET A 461 -1.50 -3.63 11.82
N GLU A 462 -0.68 -3.82 10.79
CA GLU A 462 0.59 -3.12 10.70
C GLU A 462 0.38 -1.61 10.55
N GLN A 463 -0.72 -1.21 9.94
CA GLN A 463 -1.16 0.19 9.90
C GLN A 463 -1.67 0.67 11.27
N ARG A 464 -2.36 -0.19 12.04
CA ARG A 464 -2.86 0.19 13.37
C ARG A 464 -1.77 0.33 14.42
N ARG A 465 -0.66 -0.38 14.26
CA ARG A 465 0.54 -0.25 15.11
C ARG A 465 1.21 1.11 14.94
N GLN A 466 0.95 1.80 13.83
CA GLN A 466 1.40 3.17 13.64
C GLN A 466 0.67 4.12 14.60
N GLN A 467 1.33 5.24 14.92
CA GLN A 467 0.76 6.27 15.79
C GLN A 467 -0.55 6.86 15.24
N TYR A 468 -0.70 6.91 13.90
CA TYR A 468 -1.76 7.59 13.19
C TYR A 468 -2.42 6.67 12.16
N TRP A 469 -3.39 5.87 12.58
CA TRP A 469 -4.16 5.01 11.67
C TRP A 469 -5.41 5.72 11.15
N ASN A 470 -5.72 5.51 9.87
CA ASN A 470 -6.92 6.03 9.24
C ASN A 470 -7.38 5.01 8.20
N TYR A 471 -8.57 4.45 8.39
CA TYR A 471 -9.17 3.52 7.45
C TYR A 471 -10.25 4.25 6.66
N ASN A 472 -10.26 4.03 5.35
CA ASN A 472 -11.44 4.34 4.55
C ASN A 472 -12.26 3.05 4.36
N SER A 473 -13.58 3.18 4.22
CA SER A 473 -14.45 1.99 4.09
C SER A 473 -14.12 1.17 2.85
N TYR A 474 -13.58 1.79 1.79
CA TYR A 474 -13.17 1.05 0.59
C TYR A 474 -12.03 0.05 0.88
N GLN A 475 -11.01 0.45 1.63
CA GLN A 475 -9.91 -0.42 2.04
C GLN A 475 -10.42 -1.60 2.87
N LEU A 476 -11.41 -1.35 3.74
CA LEU A 476 -12.08 -2.41 4.49
C LEU A 476 -12.80 -3.37 3.55
N PHE A 477 -13.56 -2.86 2.57
CA PHE A 477 -14.30 -3.69 1.61
C PHE A 477 -13.37 -4.53 0.72
N GLN A 478 -12.26 -3.97 0.22
CA GLN A 478 -11.25 -4.72 -0.52
C GLN A 478 -10.62 -5.84 0.31
N THR A 479 -10.46 -5.60 1.61
CA THR A 479 -9.90 -6.59 2.52
C THR A 479 -10.90 -7.70 2.78
N ALA A 480 -12.17 -7.36 3.03
CA ALA A 480 -13.27 -8.31 3.17
C ALA A 480 -13.53 -9.11 1.88
N ALA A 481 -13.22 -8.57 0.70
CA ALA A 481 -13.35 -9.25 -0.59
C ALA A 481 -12.50 -10.53 -0.72
N LYS A 482 -11.53 -10.74 0.20
CA LYS A 482 -10.70 -11.95 0.24
C LYS A 482 -11.41 -13.16 0.85
N VAL A 483 -12.59 -12.98 1.47
CA VAL A 483 -13.43 -14.09 1.92
C VAL A 483 -13.84 -14.93 0.71
N SER A 484 -13.79 -16.26 0.84
CA SER A 484 -14.02 -17.15 -0.28
C SER A 484 -15.46 -17.03 -0.80
N THR A 485 -15.63 -17.15 -2.12
CA THR A 485 -16.97 -17.12 -2.74
C THR A 485 -17.86 -18.27 -2.24
N GLU A 486 -17.27 -19.41 -1.87
CA GLU A 486 -17.98 -20.57 -1.33
C GLU A 486 -18.57 -20.27 0.06
N ASP A 487 -17.77 -19.71 0.96
CA ASP A 487 -18.23 -19.32 2.29
C ASP A 487 -19.35 -18.27 2.19
N LEU A 488 -19.18 -17.27 1.31
CA LEU A 488 -20.20 -16.25 1.09
C LEU A 488 -21.52 -16.83 0.54
N ARG A 489 -21.47 -17.85 -0.33
CA ARG A 489 -22.68 -18.53 -0.85
C ARG A 489 -23.49 -19.23 0.23
N SER A 490 -22.84 -19.71 1.28
CA SER A 490 -23.51 -20.37 2.41
C SER A 490 -24.21 -19.41 3.37
N ILE A 491 -23.89 -18.10 3.30
CA ILE A 491 -24.37 -17.08 4.25
C ILE A 491 -25.26 -16.02 3.58
N LEU A 492 -24.86 -15.53 2.41
CA LEU A 492 -25.51 -14.42 1.71
C LEU A 492 -26.38 -14.93 0.56
N ASP A 493 -27.51 -14.26 0.31
CA ASP A 493 -28.33 -14.52 -0.88
C ASP A 493 -27.69 -13.98 -2.18
N GLU A 494 -28.31 -14.22 -3.33
CA GLU A 494 -27.77 -13.81 -4.63
C GLU A 494 -27.62 -12.29 -4.79
N VAL A 495 -28.59 -11.52 -4.31
CA VAL A 495 -28.58 -10.05 -4.39
C VAL A 495 -27.48 -9.48 -3.49
N GLN A 496 -27.38 -9.97 -2.26
CA GLN A 496 -26.34 -9.60 -1.29
C GLN A 496 -24.94 -9.94 -1.82
N ARG A 497 -24.75 -11.10 -2.46
CA ARG A 497 -23.45 -11.47 -3.07
C ARG A 497 -23.09 -10.57 -4.24
N GLY A 498 -24.06 -10.19 -5.07
CA GLY A 498 -23.86 -9.22 -6.15
C GLY A 498 -23.33 -7.89 -5.59
N ARG A 499 -24.00 -7.35 -4.57
CA ARG A 499 -23.59 -6.11 -3.90
C ARG A 499 -22.26 -6.22 -3.16
N TRP A 500 -21.99 -7.34 -2.51
CA TRP A 500 -20.70 -7.61 -1.88
C TRP A 500 -19.56 -7.46 -2.89
N LYS A 501 -19.72 -8.06 -4.07
CA LYS A 501 -18.76 -7.98 -5.17
C LYS A 501 -18.63 -6.56 -5.71
N GLU A 502 -19.75 -5.86 -5.93
CA GLU A 502 -19.73 -4.47 -6.39
C GLU A 502 -18.97 -3.55 -5.43
N MET A 503 -19.24 -3.64 -4.13
CA MET A 503 -18.53 -2.85 -3.11
C MET A 503 -17.03 -3.15 -3.06
N ALA A 504 -16.64 -4.41 -3.26
CA ALA A 504 -15.23 -4.80 -3.36
C ALA A 504 -14.53 -4.20 -4.60
N GLU A 505 -15.25 -4.06 -5.71
CA GLU A 505 -14.73 -3.59 -6.99
C GLU A 505 -14.75 -2.05 -7.14
N GLN A 506 -15.64 -1.35 -6.43
CA GLN A 506 -15.96 0.07 -6.64
C GLN A 506 -14.79 1.06 -6.52
N GLY A 507 -13.73 0.77 -5.77
CA GLY A 507 -12.57 1.67 -5.66
C GLY A 507 -11.42 1.38 -6.61
N ARG A 508 -11.65 0.60 -7.67
CA ARG A 508 -10.82 0.73 -8.88
C ARG A 508 -11.14 2.01 -9.66
N ASN A 509 -12.34 2.59 -9.48
CA ASN A 509 -12.83 3.70 -10.31
C ASN A 509 -13.27 4.97 -9.55
N SER A 510 -13.48 4.93 -8.23
CA SER A 510 -14.04 6.05 -7.46
C SER A 510 -13.02 7.06 -6.91
N ALA A 511 -11.72 6.86 -7.13
CA ALA A 511 -10.69 7.89 -6.86
C ALA A 511 -10.76 9.10 -7.82
N ARG A 512 -11.66 9.08 -8.80
CA ARG A 512 -12.06 10.28 -9.54
C ARG A 512 -13.34 10.82 -8.92
N SER A 513 -13.21 11.55 -7.81
CA SER A 513 -13.93 12.81 -7.79
C SER A 513 -13.32 13.60 -8.95
N SER A 514 -13.95 13.51 -10.12
CA SER A 514 -13.58 14.35 -11.26
C SER A 514 -13.95 15.77 -10.84
N VAL A 515 -13.08 16.41 -10.06
CA VAL A 515 -13.02 17.86 -10.05
C VAL A 515 -12.86 18.21 -11.53
N PRO A 516 -13.85 18.88 -12.14
CA PRO A 516 -13.72 19.31 -13.51
C PRO A 516 -12.42 20.09 -13.60
N ASP A 517 -11.60 19.84 -14.63
CA ASP A 517 -10.39 20.60 -14.82
C ASP A 517 -10.77 22.09 -14.93
N MET A 518 -10.56 22.84 -13.86
CA MET A 518 -10.92 24.26 -13.75
C MET A 518 -10.07 25.11 -14.72
N SER A 519 -9.04 24.52 -15.34
CA SER A 519 -8.20 25.12 -16.37
C SER A 519 -8.60 24.72 -17.80
N ALA A 520 -9.61 23.86 -17.98
CA ALA A 520 -10.10 23.49 -19.30
C ALA A 520 -10.78 24.69 -19.98
N SER A 521 -10.44 24.92 -21.25
CA SER A 521 -11.14 25.88 -22.10
C SER A 521 -12.55 25.35 -22.40
N PHE A 522 -13.56 25.92 -21.74
CA PHE A 522 -14.95 25.59 -22.00
C PHE A 522 -15.44 26.33 -23.25
N ALA A 523 -16.21 25.64 -24.10
CA ALA A 523 -16.83 26.27 -25.26
C ALA A 523 -17.82 27.37 -24.82
N GLU A 524 -17.87 28.47 -25.56
CA GLU A 524 -18.81 29.56 -25.31
C GLU A 524 -20.25 29.08 -25.49
N VAL A 525 -21.09 29.32 -24.49
CA VAL A 525 -22.49 28.88 -24.48
C VAL A 525 -23.37 30.05 -24.86
N GLN A 526 -24.02 29.97 -26.02
CA GLN A 526 -24.95 31.01 -26.48
C GLN A 526 -26.24 31.09 -25.65
N ASP A 527 -26.71 29.96 -25.11
CA ASP A 527 -27.90 29.88 -24.27
C ASP A 527 -27.54 29.45 -22.83
N MET A 528 -27.31 30.46 -22.00
CA MET A 528 -26.92 30.30 -20.60
C MET A 528 -28.01 29.65 -19.73
N GLU A 529 -29.28 29.91 -20.05
CA GLU A 529 -30.42 29.36 -19.33
C GLU A 529 -30.58 27.87 -19.62
N ALA A 530 -30.44 27.45 -20.88
CA ALA A 530 -30.45 26.04 -21.26
C ALA A 530 -29.28 25.26 -20.65
N ALA A 531 -28.08 25.85 -20.57
CA ALA A 531 -26.93 25.21 -19.93
C ALA A 531 -27.13 25.05 -18.41
N THR A 532 -27.65 26.08 -17.74
CA THR A 532 -27.98 26.02 -16.30
C THR A 532 -29.05 24.98 -16.03
N SER A 533 -30.10 24.92 -16.85
CA SER A 533 -31.18 23.94 -16.74
C SER A 533 -30.69 22.50 -16.93
N ARG A 534 -29.83 22.25 -17.93
CA ARG A 534 -29.21 20.92 -18.16
C ARG A 534 -28.34 20.50 -16.97
N HIS A 535 -27.60 21.45 -16.41
CA HIS A 535 -26.75 21.22 -15.24
C HIS A 535 -27.56 20.83 -14.01
N LEU A 536 -28.62 21.59 -13.70
CA LEU A 536 -29.55 21.28 -12.62
C LEU A 536 -30.19 19.90 -12.79
N TYR A 537 -30.59 19.54 -14.01
CA TYR A 537 -31.11 18.20 -14.31
C TYR A 537 -30.07 17.11 -14.07
N LYS A 538 -28.81 17.30 -14.50
CA LYS A 538 -27.72 16.36 -14.24
C LYS A 538 -27.50 16.15 -12.74
N MET A 539 -27.43 17.24 -11.97
CA MET A 539 -27.29 17.18 -10.50
C MET A 539 -28.48 16.45 -9.87
N PHE A 540 -29.70 16.73 -10.33
CA PHE A 540 -30.91 16.07 -9.82
C PHE A 540 -30.90 14.56 -10.11
N ILE A 541 -30.54 14.13 -11.32
CA ILE A 541 -30.45 12.70 -11.65
C ILE A 541 -29.40 11.99 -10.81
N ALA A 542 -28.24 12.61 -10.59
CA ALA A 542 -27.20 12.06 -9.72
C ALA A 542 -27.70 11.88 -8.29
N GLU A 543 -28.32 12.90 -7.71
CA GLU A 543 -28.83 12.86 -6.33
C GLU A 543 -30.01 11.88 -6.18
N ARG A 544 -30.90 11.84 -7.17
CA ARG A 544 -32.00 10.86 -7.25
C ARG A 544 -31.48 9.43 -7.28
N THR A 545 -30.46 9.17 -8.11
CA THR A 545 -29.86 7.84 -8.23
C THR A 545 -29.22 7.44 -6.91
N ARG A 546 -28.40 8.31 -6.32
CA ARG A 546 -27.76 8.09 -5.01
C ARG A 546 -28.78 7.83 -3.89
N THR A 547 -29.86 8.61 -3.84
CA THR A 547 -30.89 8.48 -2.82
C THR A 547 -31.72 7.20 -3.01
N LEU A 548 -31.97 6.81 -4.26
CA LEU A 548 -32.64 5.54 -4.58
C LEU A 548 -31.76 4.33 -4.23
N GLU A 549 -30.46 4.38 -4.49
CA GLU A 549 -29.50 3.32 -4.11
C GLU A 549 -29.50 3.06 -2.60
N VAL A 550 -29.74 4.08 -1.76
CA VAL A 550 -29.88 3.93 -0.30
C VAL A 550 -31.26 3.38 0.09
N MET A 551 -32.30 3.64 -0.70
CA MET A 551 -33.67 3.22 -0.39
C MET A 551 -33.98 1.77 -0.82
N MET A 552 -33.49 1.35 -1.97
CA MET A 552 -33.75 0.01 -2.53
C MET A 552 -33.37 -1.17 -1.61
N PRO A 553 -32.24 -1.13 -0.86
CA PRO A 553 -31.92 -2.17 0.10
C PRO A 553 -33.02 -2.43 1.14
N GLN A 554 -33.81 -1.42 1.53
CA GLN A 554 -34.92 -1.59 2.49
C GLN A 554 -36.08 -2.39 1.89
N VAL A 555 -36.37 -2.19 0.60
CA VAL A 555 -37.39 -2.96 -0.13
C VAL A 555 -36.97 -4.42 -0.22
N GLU A 556 -35.69 -4.67 -0.54
CA GLU A 556 -35.12 -6.01 -0.65
C GLU A 556 -35.07 -6.73 0.69
N GLU A 557 -34.71 -6.01 1.76
CA GLU A 557 -34.79 -6.52 3.13
C GLU A 557 -36.21 -6.95 3.46
N ALA A 558 -37.22 -6.10 3.19
CA ALA A 558 -38.60 -6.42 3.46
C ALA A 558 -39.08 -7.63 2.66
N ALA A 559 -38.74 -7.69 1.37
CA ALA A 559 -39.06 -8.83 0.51
C ALA A 559 -38.47 -10.13 1.05
N ARG A 560 -37.19 -10.13 1.44
CA ARG A 560 -36.48 -11.31 1.96
C ARG A 560 -36.96 -11.73 3.34
N LEU A 561 -36.99 -10.79 4.29
CA LEU A 561 -37.26 -11.09 5.70
C LEU A 561 -38.71 -11.54 5.94
N LEU A 562 -39.64 -11.00 5.15
CA LEU A 562 -41.07 -11.26 5.29
C LEU A 562 -41.61 -12.23 4.22
N SER A 563 -40.76 -12.65 3.26
CA SER A 563 -41.14 -13.49 2.12
C SER A 563 -42.36 -12.94 1.38
N LEU A 564 -42.31 -11.66 1.01
CA LEU A 564 -43.43 -10.96 0.40
C LEU A 564 -43.71 -11.45 -1.03
N PRO A 565 -44.98 -11.49 -1.48
CA PRO A 565 -45.30 -11.78 -2.88
C PRO A 565 -44.75 -10.72 -3.83
N ASP A 566 -44.35 -11.11 -5.05
CA ASP A 566 -43.79 -10.21 -6.07
C ASP A 566 -44.67 -8.99 -6.36
N THR A 567 -45.99 -9.15 -6.27
CA THR A 567 -46.96 -8.06 -6.46
C THR A 567 -46.84 -6.98 -5.38
N VAL A 568 -46.56 -7.37 -4.14
CA VAL A 568 -46.31 -6.45 -3.01
C VAL A 568 -44.92 -5.81 -3.16
N VAL A 569 -43.91 -6.59 -3.55
CA VAL A 569 -42.54 -6.08 -3.77
C VAL A 569 -42.49 -5.04 -4.89
N SER A 570 -43.22 -5.26 -5.99
CA SER A 570 -43.33 -4.31 -7.10
C SER A 570 -44.00 -2.99 -6.67
N LYS A 571 -45.05 -3.07 -5.85
CA LYS A 571 -45.69 -1.89 -5.26
C LYS A 571 -44.76 -1.17 -4.29
N LEU A 572 -44.08 -1.89 -3.39
CA LEU A 572 -43.07 -1.33 -2.48
C LEU A 572 -41.97 -0.59 -3.25
N THR A 573 -41.48 -1.19 -4.34
CA THR A 573 -40.48 -0.57 -5.22
C THR A 573 -40.98 0.73 -5.83
N THR A 574 -42.23 0.75 -6.29
CA THR A 574 -42.86 1.95 -6.88
C THR A 574 -43.02 3.05 -5.83
N VAL A 575 -43.49 2.70 -4.64
CA VAL A 575 -43.65 3.64 -3.52
C VAL A 575 -42.30 4.15 -3.05
N ALA A 576 -41.27 3.30 -2.97
CA ALA A 576 -39.90 3.72 -2.65
C ALA A 576 -39.39 4.78 -3.63
N LYS A 577 -39.60 4.58 -4.95
CA LYS A 577 -39.27 5.59 -5.97
C LYS A 577 -40.04 6.89 -5.73
N GLY A 578 -41.34 6.81 -5.47
CA GLY A 578 -42.17 7.99 -5.15
C GLY A 578 -41.72 8.72 -3.88
N ALA A 579 -41.31 7.98 -2.85
CA ALA A 579 -40.79 8.53 -1.60
C ALA A 579 -39.46 9.26 -1.81
N VAL A 580 -38.58 8.72 -2.66
CA VAL A 580 -37.35 9.40 -3.08
C VAL A 580 -37.69 10.71 -3.79
N GLU A 581 -38.58 10.70 -4.78
CA GLU A 581 -39.02 11.93 -5.47
C GLU A 581 -39.57 12.99 -4.50
N SER A 582 -40.42 12.55 -3.57
CA SER A 582 -41.01 13.44 -2.56
C SER A 582 -39.96 14.03 -1.61
N SER A 583 -38.99 13.23 -1.18
CA SER A 583 -37.91 13.68 -0.27
C SER A 583 -36.98 14.72 -0.89
N LEU A 584 -36.85 14.72 -2.23
CA LEU A 584 -35.96 15.63 -2.94
C LEU A 584 -36.59 17.00 -3.21
N GLY A 585 -37.84 17.25 -2.82
CA GLY A 585 -38.52 18.54 -3.02
C GLY A 585 -37.74 19.74 -2.46
N TYR A 586 -37.33 19.65 -1.19
CA TYR A 586 -36.53 20.71 -0.56
C TYR A 586 -35.14 20.84 -1.20
N TRP A 587 -34.47 19.71 -1.45
CA TRP A 587 -33.15 19.69 -2.09
C TRP A 587 -33.18 20.39 -3.46
N ARG A 588 -34.23 20.15 -4.27
CA ARG A 588 -34.40 20.82 -5.57
C ARG A 588 -34.47 22.33 -5.38
N GLN A 589 -35.35 22.81 -4.50
CA GLN A 589 -35.53 24.24 -4.26
C GLN A 589 -34.22 24.93 -3.79
N THR A 590 -33.49 24.31 -2.86
CA THR A 590 -32.24 24.88 -2.34
C THR A 590 -31.11 24.83 -3.35
N THR A 591 -30.99 23.72 -4.09
CA THR A 591 -29.93 23.55 -5.10
C THR A 591 -30.17 24.47 -6.29
N GLU A 592 -31.42 24.59 -6.73
CA GLU A 592 -31.82 25.54 -7.77
C GLU A 592 -31.48 26.97 -7.35
N SER A 593 -31.89 27.40 -6.15
CA SER A 593 -31.57 28.74 -5.63
C SER A 593 -30.06 28.98 -5.55
N TYR A 594 -29.29 27.98 -5.08
CA TYR A 594 -27.84 28.07 -4.97
C TYR A 594 -27.16 28.19 -6.34
N VAL A 595 -27.54 27.36 -7.31
CA VAL A 595 -26.98 27.38 -8.66
C VAL A 595 -27.33 28.70 -9.37
N TRP A 596 -28.58 29.16 -9.26
CA TRP A 596 -28.99 30.45 -9.83
C TRP A 596 -28.24 31.63 -9.23
N GLN A 597 -28.00 31.63 -7.91
CA GLN A 597 -27.15 32.62 -7.26
C GLN A 597 -25.70 32.56 -7.78
N ALA A 598 -25.15 31.36 -7.97
CA ALA A 598 -23.79 31.18 -8.47
C ALA A 598 -23.62 31.70 -9.90
N VAL A 599 -24.62 31.53 -10.77
CA VAL A 599 -24.56 31.97 -12.18
C VAL A 599 -25.07 33.38 -12.43
N GLN A 600 -25.51 34.11 -11.40
CA GLN A 600 -26.13 35.45 -11.55
C GLN A 600 -25.24 36.45 -12.31
N ASN A 601 -23.92 36.34 -12.17
CA ASN A 601 -22.93 37.19 -12.85
C ASN A 601 -22.12 36.43 -13.91
N ALA A 602 -22.58 35.25 -14.34
CA ALA A 602 -21.89 34.44 -15.33
C ALA A 602 -21.99 35.07 -16.73
N THR A 603 -20.96 34.84 -17.54
CA THR A 603 -20.93 35.19 -18.96
C THR A 603 -20.96 33.94 -19.82
N PRO A 604 -21.30 34.03 -21.13
CA PRO A 604 -21.27 32.89 -22.05
C PRO A 604 -19.97 32.08 -22.02
N LYS A 605 -18.83 32.73 -21.71
CA LYS A 605 -17.51 32.10 -21.63
C LYS A 605 -17.18 31.48 -20.27
N THR A 606 -17.83 31.91 -19.19
CA THR A 606 -17.49 31.52 -17.80
C THR A 606 -18.54 30.61 -17.16
N ILE A 607 -19.74 30.55 -17.73
CA ILE A 607 -20.87 29.83 -17.13
C ILE A 607 -20.60 28.34 -16.88
N LEU A 608 -19.96 27.64 -17.83
CA LEU A 608 -19.66 26.21 -17.65
C LEU A 608 -18.64 25.96 -16.54
N GLN A 609 -17.68 26.86 -16.35
CA GLN A 609 -16.71 26.78 -15.26
C GLN A 609 -17.38 27.04 -13.91
N ILE A 610 -18.28 28.04 -13.84
CA ILE A 610 -19.04 28.34 -12.63
C ILE A 610 -19.96 27.17 -12.25
N LEU A 611 -20.70 26.62 -13.22
CA LEU A 611 -21.56 25.44 -13.04
C LEU A 611 -20.76 24.20 -12.61
N ALA A 612 -19.60 23.95 -13.22
CA ALA A 612 -18.68 22.91 -12.79
C ALA A 612 -18.26 23.06 -11.31
N GLY A 613 -18.03 24.29 -10.85
CA GLY A 613 -17.73 24.61 -9.45
C GLY A 613 -18.87 24.25 -8.49
N THR A 614 -20.13 24.33 -8.93
CA THR A 614 -21.30 23.99 -8.09
C THR A 614 -21.52 22.49 -7.92
N GLU A 615 -20.82 21.62 -8.68
CA GLU A 615 -20.88 20.16 -8.48
C GLU A 615 -20.10 19.71 -7.25
N SER A 616 -19.07 20.47 -6.86
CA SER A 616 -18.15 20.13 -5.77
C SER A 616 -18.64 20.58 -4.38
N SER A 617 -19.52 21.57 -4.35
CA SER A 617 -20.11 22.07 -3.12
C SER A 617 -21.19 21.09 -2.67
N ASN A 618 -20.97 20.49 -1.50
CA ASN A 618 -21.88 19.57 -0.83
C ASN A 618 -23.10 20.33 -0.27
N SER A 619 -23.75 21.14 -1.11
CA SER A 619 -24.80 22.11 -0.79
C SER A 619 -26.13 21.47 -0.37
N GLY A 620 -26.27 20.15 -0.54
CA GLY A 620 -27.45 19.38 -0.15
C GLY A 620 -27.35 18.70 1.23
N GLY A 621 -26.29 18.93 2.00
CA GLY A 621 -25.92 18.11 3.17
C GLY A 621 -26.87 18.10 4.39
N ARG A 622 -28.09 18.64 4.28
CA ARG A 622 -29.03 18.81 5.41
C ARG A 622 -30.49 18.73 4.96
N THR A 623 -30.89 17.65 4.29
CA THR A 623 -32.31 17.41 4.04
C THR A 623 -33.03 17.07 5.34
N GLU A 624 -34.11 17.79 5.64
CA GLU A 624 -34.97 17.54 6.81
C GLU A 624 -35.76 16.23 6.68
N THR A 625 -36.04 15.79 5.44
CA THR A 625 -36.90 14.63 5.17
C THR A 625 -36.18 13.58 4.36
N ARG A 626 -35.91 12.43 4.97
CA ARG A 626 -35.38 11.24 4.28
C ARG A 626 -36.53 10.46 3.60
N PRO A 627 -36.27 9.70 2.51
CA PRO A 627 -37.30 8.91 1.84
C PRO A 627 -38.11 8.01 2.78
N GLN A 628 -37.44 7.34 3.72
CA GLN A 628 -38.06 6.46 4.73
C GLN A 628 -38.96 7.20 5.73
N ASN A 629 -38.80 8.52 5.85
CA ASN A 629 -39.59 9.35 6.77
C ASN A 629 -40.78 10.02 6.08
N THR A 630 -40.94 9.84 4.76
CA THR A 630 -42.08 10.41 4.03
C THR A 630 -43.39 9.74 4.45
N VAL A 631 -44.47 10.53 4.49
CA VAL A 631 -45.83 10.01 4.76
C VAL A 631 -46.23 8.93 3.75
N LEU A 632 -45.79 9.08 2.50
CA LEU A 632 -46.04 8.13 1.42
C LEU A 632 -45.47 6.74 1.74
N TRP A 633 -44.22 6.67 2.20
CA TRP A 633 -43.59 5.40 2.56
C TRP A 633 -44.25 4.76 3.78
N LYS A 634 -44.42 5.54 4.87
CA LYS A 634 -44.97 5.02 6.13
C LYS A 634 -46.40 4.52 5.99
N SER A 635 -47.27 5.30 5.34
CA SER A 635 -48.68 4.93 5.15
C SER A 635 -48.82 3.67 4.30
N PHE A 636 -48.00 3.53 3.25
CA PHE A 636 -48.02 2.33 2.44
C PHE A 636 -47.56 1.11 3.22
N LEU A 637 -46.47 1.20 3.99
CA LEU A 637 -46.00 0.09 4.83
C LEU A 637 -47.09 -0.40 5.79
N HIS A 638 -47.78 0.52 6.48
CA HIS A 638 -48.90 0.17 7.36
C HIS A 638 -50.08 -0.48 6.64
N SER A 639 -50.37 -0.05 5.42
CA SER A 639 -51.47 -0.62 4.63
C SER A 639 -51.14 -1.97 3.99
N ALA A 640 -49.86 -2.20 3.66
CA ALA A 640 -49.42 -3.35 2.88
C ALA A 640 -48.92 -4.52 3.73
N LEU A 641 -48.50 -4.25 4.98
CA LEU A 641 -47.92 -5.25 5.88
C LEU A 641 -48.77 -5.37 7.15
N SER A 642 -48.83 -6.58 7.70
CA SER A 642 -49.44 -6.83 9.01
C SER A 642 -48.58 -6.28 10.16
N GLU A 643 -49.19 -6.08 11.33
CA GLU A 643 -48.48 -5.63 12.54
C GLU A 643 -47.31 -6.55 12.92
N ALA A 644 -47.48 -7.87 12.78
CA ALA A 644 -46.42 -8.84 13.04
C ALA A 644 -45.24 -8.69 12.07
N GLN A 645 -45.51 -8.39 10.80
CA GLN A 645 -44.48 -8.13 9.78
C GLN A 645 -43.76 -6.81 10.03
N LEU A 646 -44.49 -5.75 10.39
CA LEU A 646 -43.92 -4.44 10.76
C LEU A 646 -43.00 -4.58 11.98
N LYS A 647 -43.43 -5.33 13.00
CA LYS A 647 -42.62 -5.62 14.19
C LYS A 647 -41.33 -6.39 13.84
N LYS A 648 -41.39 -7.34 12.90
CA LYS A 648 -40.20 -8.08 12.45
C LYS A 648 -39.20 -7.19 11.70
N LEU A 649 -39.68 -6.25 10.88
CA LEU A 649 -38.81 -5.26 10.24
C LEU A 649 -38.17 -4.32 11.27
N GLN A 650 -38.96 -3.85 12.24
CA GLN A 650 -38.47 -3.01 13.31
C GLN A 650 -37.39 -3.70 14.14
N GLN A 651 -37.62 -4.97 14.50
CA GLN A 651 -36.62 -5.78 15.20
C GLN A 651 -35.30 -5.90 14.41
N SER A 652 -35.36 -6.16 13.10
CA SER A 652 -34.16 -6.24 12.25
C SER A 652 -33.40 -4.90 12.20
N ALA A 653 -34.12 -3.78 12.14
CA ALA A 653 -33.53 -2.45 12.20
C ALA A 653 -32.86 -2.17 13.55
N ASP A 654 -33.51 -2.52 14.66
CA ASP A 654 -32.96 -2.35 16.01
C ASP A 654 -31.73 -3.24 16.24
N GLU A 655 -31.75 -4.48 15.74
CA GLU A 655 -30.59 -5.37 15.74
C GLU A 655 -29.42 -4.80 14.93
N ARG A 656 -29.70 -4.16 13.79
CA ARG A 656 -28.68 -3.47 12.97
C ARG A 656 -28.07 -2.29 13.71
N GLN A 657 -28.91 -1.46 14.33
CA GLN A 657 -28.42 -0.31 15.08
C GLN A 657 -27.60 -0.75 16.29
N ASN A 658 -28.07 -1.74 17.04
CA ASN A 658 -27.32 -2.28 18.18
C ASN A 658 -25.96 -2.82 17.74
N TYR A 659 -25.90 -3.53 16.61
CA TYR A 659 -24.63 -4.01 16.05
C TYR A 659 -23.69 -2.86 15.67
N ARG A 660 -24.22 -1.81 15.06
CA ARG A 660 -23.47 -0.60 14.70
C ARG A 660 -22.89 0.11 15.92
N LEU A 661 -23.68 0.28 16.98
CA LEU A 661 -23.23 0.85 18.26
C LEU A 661 -22.13 -0.01 18.89
N GLN A 662 -22.29 -1.34 18.88
CA GLN A 662 -21.27 -2.27 19.37
C GLN A 662 -19.97 -2.19 18.57
N ALA A 663 -20.05 -2.07 17.25
CA ALA A 663 -18.88 -1.93 16.38
C ALA A 663 -18.11 -0.62 16.66
N MET A 664 -18.82 0.50 16.76
CA MET A 664 -18.22 1.80 17.10
C MET A 664 -17.60 1.78 18.50
N ALA A 665 -18.30 1.23 19.49
CA ALA A 665 -17.78 1.09 20.85
C ALA A 665 -16.52 0.20 20.89
N ALA A 666 -16.50 -0.91 20.13
CA ALA A 666 -15.34 -1.79 20.02
C ALA A 666 -14.14 -1.07 19.36
N MET A 667 -14.37 -0.21 18.35
CA MET A 667 -13.31 0.58 17.72
C MET A 667 -12.71 1.61 18.70
N SER A 668 -13.56 2.36 19.42
CA SER A 668 -13.13 3.29 20.47
C SER A 668 -12.38 2.59 21.60
N THR A 669 -12.92 1.47 22.08
CA THR A 669 -12.32 0.67 23.17
C THR A 669 -10.99 0.08 22.75
N SER A 670 -10.88 -0.43 21.53
CA SER A 670 -9.63 -1.01 21.07
C SER A 670 -8.55 0.05 20.81
N GLU A 671 -8.92 1.32 20.55
CA GLU A 671 -7.93 2.41 20.52
C GLU A 671 -7.38 2.75 21.90
N ILE A 672 -8.23 2.81 22.93
CA ILE A 672 -7.73 3.01 24.30
C ILE A 672 -6.97 1.76 24.81
N ASP A 673 -7.39 0.54 24.44
CA ASP A 673 -6.65 -0.71 24.71
C ASP A 673 -5.26 -0.68 24.07
N ARG A 674 -5.15 -0.20 22.83
CA ARG A 674 -3.86 -0.03 22.15
C ARG A 674 -2.93 0.92 22.92
N ARG A 675 -3.45 2.00 23.50
CA ARG A 675 -2.65 3.03 24.20
C ARG A 675 -2.36 2.72 25.66
N ARG A 676 -3.24 1.96 26.33
CA ARG A 676 -3.22 1.73 27.79
C ARG A 676 -3.17 0.27 28.20
N ARG A 677 -3.11 -0.66 27.23
CA ARG A 677 -2.98 -2.11 27.44
C ARG A 677 -4.02 -2.64 28.43
N LEU A 678 -5.29 -2.39 28.15
CA LEU A 678 -6.40 -2.79 29.03
C LEU A 678 -6.41 -4.32 29.22
N THR A 679 -6.81 -4.75 30.41
CA THR A 679 -7.17 -6.16 30.64
C THR A 679 -8.49 -6.50 29.94
N ALA A 680 -8.79 -7.79 29.79
CA ALA A 680 -10.07 -8.21 29.20
C ALA A 680 -11.30 -7.63 29.93
N ASP A 681 -11.29 -7.62 31.26
CA ASP A 681 -12.36 -7.04 32.09
C ASP A 681 -12.47 -5.52 31.91
N GLN A 682 -11.33 -4.81 31.92
CA GLN A 682 -11.31 -3.37 31.68
C GLN A 682 -11.86 -3.04 30.29
N SER A 683 -11.43 -3.77 29.26
CA SER A 683 -11.89 -3.59 27.89
C SER A 683 -13.41 -3.77 27.79
N ALA A 684 -13.97 -4.83 28.38
CA ALA A 684 -15.41 -5.06 28.38
C ALA A 684 -16.21 -3.95 29.09
N LYS A 685 -15.72 -3.48 30.24
CA LYS A 685 -16.36 -2.38 31.00
C LYS A 685 -16.29 -1.05 30.26
N VAL A 686 -15.13 -0.70 29.68
CA VAL A 686 -14.98 0.50 28.85
C VAL A 686 -15.89 0.43 27.63
N GLN A 687 -15.95 -0.70 26.94
CA GLN A 687 -16.84 -0.87 25.78
C GLN A 687 -18.30 -0.66 26.16
N THR A 688 -18.72 -1.20 27.30
CA THR A 688 -20.08 -1.02 27.82
C THR A 688 -20.37 0.46 28.11
N ALA A 689 -19.46 1.16 28.77
CA ALA A 689 -19.62 2.58 29.09
C ALA A 689 -19.67 3.45 27.82
N VAL A 690 -18.79 3.19 26.86
CA VAL A 690 -18.77 3.89 25.56
C VAL A 690 -20.06 3.61 24.76
N GLN A 691 -20.57 2.37 24.78
CA GLN A 691 -21.80 2.04 24.08
C GLN A 691 -23.00 2.81 24.64
N LYS A 692 -23.07 3.06 25.96
CA LYS A 692 -24.10 3.93 26.57
C LYS A 692 -24.01 5.35 26.04
N VAL A 693 -22.81 5.92 25.98
CA VAL A 693 -22.58 7.27 25.42
C VAL A 693 -23.03 7.33 23.96
N LEU A 694 -22.68 6.32 23.15
CA LEU A 694 -23.09 6.27 21.75
C LEU A 694 -24.62 6.16 21.60
N ALA A 695 -25.29 5.36 22.43
CA ALA A 695 -26.75 5.24 22.38
C ALA A 695 -27.47 6.59 22.63
N GLU A 696 -26.90 7.45 23.47
CA GLU A 696 -27.49 8.76 23.81
C GLU A 696 -27.07 9.90 22.86
N TYR A 697 -25.81 9.90 22.40
CA TYR A 697 -25.18 11.03 21.70
C TYR A 697 -24.84 10.78 20.22
N LEU A 698 -24.98 9.56 19.68
CA LEU A 698 -24.62 9.25 18.28
C LEU A 698 -25.24 10.21 17.25
N PRO A 699 -26.53 10.61 17.33
CA PRO A 699 -27.11 11.55 16.37
C PRO A 699 -26.39 12.92 16.36
N ASP A 700 -25.94 13.37 17.54
CA ASP A 700 -25.25 14.64 17.71
C ASP A 700 -23.77 14.52 17.26
N MET A 701 -23.16 13.35 17.45
CA MET A 701 -21.83 13.02 16.92
C MET A 701 -21.80 13.01 15.39
N GLU A 702 -22.74 12.33 14.73
CA GLU A 702 -22.81 12.25 13.26
C GLU A 702 -23.18 13.59 12.60
N ARG A 703 -23.79 14.50 13.37
CA ARG A 703 -24.02 15.88 12.94
C ARG A 703 -22.75 16.73 13.02
N TYR A 704 -21.92 16.49 14.04
CA TYR A 704 -20.68 17.24 14.26
C TYR A 704 -19.51 16.71 13.42
N MET A 705 -19.46 15.40 13.18
CA MET A 705 -18.36 14.70 12.53
C MET A 705 -18.82 13.97 11.25
N THR A 706 -17.87 13.47 10.46
CA THR A 706 -18.18 12.59 9.31
C THR A 706 -18.71 11.25 9.79
N ASN A 707 -19.57 10.58 9.00
CA ASN A 707 -20.23 9.32 9.42
C ASN A 707 -19.24 8.15 9.67
N GLN A 708 -17.98 8.29 9.24
CA GLN A 708 -16.90 7.32 9.39
C GLN A 708 -15.86 7.75 10.44
N TRP A 709 -16.22 8.65 11.37
CA TRP A 709 -15.33 9.16 12.40
C TRP A 709 -14.64 8.04 13.21
N PHE A 710 -15.34 6.93 13.46
CA PHE A 710 -14.83 5.77 14.21
C PHE A 710 -13.75 4.97 13.47
N LEU A 711 -13.53 5.25 12.18
CA LEU A 711 -12.44 4.69 11.36
C LEU A 711 -11.18 5.55 11.36
N GLN A 712 -11.13 6.59 12.20
CA GLN A 712 -10.01 7.53 12.28
C GLN A 712 -9.47 7.58 13.71
N TYR A 713 -8.14 7.39 13.88
CA TYR A 713 -7.51 7.38 15.20
C TYR A 713 -7.83 8.62 16.04
N TYR A 714 -7.96 9.77 15.37
CA TYR A 714 -8.13 11.07 16.01
C TYR A 714 -9.52 11.23 16.65
N HIS A 715 -10.57 10.71 16.01
CA HIS A 715 -11.95 10.82 16.50
C HIS A 715 -12.39 9.59 17.31
N ALA A 716 -11.69 8.46 17.22
CA ALA A 716 -12.09 7.21 17.87
C ALA A 716 -12.24 7.33 19.40
N LEU A 717 -11.56 8.28 20.06
CA LEU A 717 -11.64 8.50 21.50
C LEU A 717 -12.74 9.49 21.94
N VAL A 718 -13.42 10.16 21.00
CA VAL A 718 -14.48 11.14 21.33
C VAL A 718 -15.59 10.54 22.22
N PRO A 719 -16.10 9.32 21.95
CA PRO A 719 -17.06 8.69 22.86
C PRO A 719 -16.50 8.33 24.24
N VAL A 720 -15.19 8.10 24.35
CA VAL A 720 -14.52 7.83 25.63
C VAL A 720 -14.51 9.09 26.50
N ALA A 721 -14.30 10.27 25.89
CA ALA A 721 -14.38 11.55 26.58
C ALA A 721 -15.78 11.85 27.15
N GLY A 722 -16.83 11.24 26.57
CA GLY A 722 -18.20 11.34 27.07
C GLY A 722 -18.56 10.42 28.22
N VAL A 723 -17.70 9.45 28.56
CA VAL A 723 -17.91 8.59 29.72
C VAL A 723 -17.67 9.40 31.00
N PRO A 724 -18.54 9.33 32.02
CA PRO A 724 -18.32 10.03 33.28
C PRO A 724 -16.96 9.71 33.91
N GLU A 725 -16.23 10.74 34.36
CA GLU A 725 -14.88 10.59 34.95
C GLU A 725 -14.86 9.55 36.09
N LYS A 726 -15.88 9.54 36.95
CA LYS A 726 -16.00 8.55 38.04
C LYS A 726 -16.13 7.11 37.54
N GLU A 727 -16.78 6.88 36.39
CA GLU A 727 -16.93 5.55 35.81
C GLU A 727 -15.59 5.08 35.21
N LEU A 728 -14.86 5.95 34.50
CA LEU A 728 -13.53 5.61 33.99
C LEU A 728 -12.51 5.38 35.12
N GLN A 729 -12.55 6.16 36.20
CA GLN A 729 -11.70 5.96 37.38
C GLN A 729 -11.98 4.64 38.12
N ALA A 730 -13.20 4.12 38.04
CA ALA A 730 -13.55 2.83 38.63
C ALA A 730 -13.09 1.64 37.77
N ILE A 731 -12.86 1.86 36.48
CA ILE A 731 -12.45 0.81 35.53
C ILE A 731 -10.92 0.80 35.35
N LEU A 732 -10.32 1.97 35.19
CA LEU A 732 -8.89 2.14 34.93
C LEU A 732 -8.09 2.20 36.23
N THR A 733 -6.84 1.76 36.20
CA THR A 733 -5.93 2.02 37.33
C THR A 733 -5.66 3.52 37.46
N PRO A 734 -5.25 4.02 38.64
CA PRO A 734 -4.91 5.44 38.82
C PRO A 734 -3.87 5.96 37.81
N GLU A 735 -2.90 5.11 37.44
CA GLU A 735 -1.86 5.44 36.47
C GLU A 735 -2.40 5.46 35.03
N GLN A 736 -3.19 4.46 34.64
CA GLN A 736 -3.88 4.44 33.34
C GLN A 736 -4.82 5.65 33.19
N TRP A 737 -5.58 5.99 34.24
CA TRP A 737 -6.47 7.14 34.25
C TRP A 737 -5.69 8.45 34.08
N LYS A 738 -4.60 8.64 34.83
CA LYS A 738 -3.74 9.81 34.70
C LYS A 738 -3.25 9.98 33.27
N LEU A 739 -2.70 8.92 32.67
CA LEU A 739 -2.21 8.98 31.29
C LEU A 739 -3.33 9.21 30.27
N CYS A 740 -4.50 8.60 30.48
CA CYS A 740 -5.68 8.82 29.64
C CYS A 740 -6.10 10.29 29.67
N LYS A 741 -6.22 10.88 30.87
CA LYS A 741 -6.60 12.27 31.09
C LYS A 741 -5.58 13.26 30.53
N ASP A 742 -4.30 13.03 30.79
CA ASP A 742 -3.23 13.99 30.47
C ASP A 742 -2.77 13.92 29.00
N ARG A 743 -2.89 12.75 28.35
CA ARG A 743 -2.32 12.53 27.00
C ARG A 743 -3.33 12.13 25.93
N ASP A 744 -4.41 11.42 26.26
CA ASP A 744 -5.30 10.85 25.23
C ASP A 744 -6.57 11.64 25.00
N LEU A 745 -7.20 12.11 26.08
CA LEU A 745 -8.48 12.80 26.03
C LEU A 745 -8.43 14.31 25.72
N PRO A 746 -7.32 15.08 25.85
CA PRO A 746 -7.35 16.52 25.61
C PRO A 746 -7.94 16.92 24.25
N ASP A 747 -7.51 16.26 23.17
CA ASP A 747 -8.04 16.52 21.83
C ASP A 747 -9.50 16.10 21.71
N ALA A 748 -9.85 14.92 22.24
CA ALA A 748 -11.20 14.37 22.18
C ALA A 748 -12.23 15.21 22.96
N LEU A 749 -11.83 15.80 24.10
CA LEU A 749 -12.68 16.65 24.92
C LEU A 749 -13.13 17.91 24.17
N GLN A 750 -12.28 18.47 23.31
CA GLN A 750 -12.65 19.63 22.49
C GLN A 750 -13.84 19.33 21.57
N TYR A 751 -13.88 18.14 20.97
CA TYR A 751 -15.02 17.70 20.14
C TYR A 751 -16.24 17.38 21.00
N TRP A 752 -16.01 16.72 22.13
CA TRP A 752 -17.07 16.29 23.03
C TRP A 752 -17.92 17.46 23.56
N GLU A 753 -17.30 18.58 23.95
CA GLU A 753 -18.05 19.75 24.42
C GLU A 753 -18.99 20.32 23.34
N GLY A 754 -18.58 20.30 22.08
CA GLY A 754 -19.43 20.69 20.95
C GLY A 754 -20.63 19.74 20.75
N ILE A 755 -20.38 18.43 20.88
CA ILE A 755 -21.41 17.39 20.78
C ILE A 755 -22.42 17.50 21.93
N LYS A 756 -21.93 17.69 23.15
CA LYS A 756 -22.77 17.88 24.35
C LYS A 756 -23.64 19.13 24.22
N SER A 757 -23.08 20.25 23.76
CA SER A 757 -23.85 21.47 23.49
C SER A 757 -24.95 21.25 22.45
N ASN A 758 -24.66 20.52 21.37
CA ASN A 758 -25.68 20.16 20.36
C ASN A 758 -26.79 19.28 20.95
N HIS A 759 -26.42 18.31 21.78
CA HIS A 759 -27.37 17.45 22.47
C HIS A 759 -28.29 18.26 23.40
N GLU A 760 -27.74 19.12 24.25
CA GLU A 760 -28.53 19.97 25.15
C GLU A 760 -29.49 20.89 24.36
N GLN A 761 -29.05 21.44 23.22
CA GLN A 761 -29.91 22.23 22.34
C GLN A 761 -31.04 21.39 21.72
N ARG A 762 -30.76 20.16 21.31
CA ARG A 762 -31.76 19.23 20.77
C ARG A 762 -32.80 18.87 21.83
N MET A 763 -32.38 18.60 23.07
CA MET A 763 -33.28 18.30 24.18
C MET A 763 -34.11 19.53 24.59
N LYS A 764 -33.52 20.74 24.63
CA LYS A 764 -34.23 22.00 24.93
C LYS A 764 -35.31 22.36 23.89
N ARG A 765 -35.13 21.94 22.63
CA ARG A 765 -36.13 22.13 21.56
C ARG A 765 -37.27 21.09 21.59
N GLY A 766 -37.41 20.35 22.69
CA GLY A 766 -38.55 19.48 22.96
C GLY A 766 -38.47 18.08 22.36
N GLY A 767 -37.31 17.63 21.87
CA GLY A 767 -37.14 16.30 21.26
C GLY A 767 -37.96 16.05 19.98
N GLN A 768 -38.93 16.91 19.66
CA GLN A 768 -39.81 16.89 18.50
C GLN A 768 -39.72 18.23 17.77
N ALA A 769 -38.76 18.32 16.86
CA ALA A 769 -38.87 19.11 15.64
C ALA A 769 -37.90 18.47 14.63
N GLY A 770 -38.42 18.03 13.50
CA GLY A 770 -37.66 17.37 12.43
C GLY A 770 -36.59 18.27 11.81
N GLY A 771 -35.46 18.40 12.50
CA GLY A 771 -34.33 19.22 12.06
C GLY A 771 -33.01 18.52 12.35
N ASN A 772 -32.35 18.07 11.26
CA ASN A 772 -30.97 17.56 11.24
C ASN A 772 -30.68 16.29 12.05
N VAL A 773 -31.48 15.25 11.86
CA VAL A 773 -31.14 13.89 12.32
C VAL A 773 -30.28 13.20 11.24
N ARG A 774 -28.96 13.25 11.38
CA ARG A 774 -28.08 12.24 10.79
C ARG A 774 -28.13 11.00 11.69
N VAL A 775 -29.00 10.06 11.33
CA VAL A 775 -29.03 8.71 11.89
C VAL A 775 -29.16 7.73 10.74
N ILE A 776 -28.07 7.17 10.24
CA ILE A 776 -28.15 6.01 9.35
C ILE A 776 -28.66 4.84 10.20
N ASN A 777 -29.83 4.30 9.81
CA ASN A 777 -30.46 3.10 10.35
C ASN A 777 -31.04 3.15 11.78
N ASP A 778 -31.80 4.19 12.16
CA ASP A 778 -32.85 3.96 13.17
C ASP A 778 -34.17 3.77 12.46
N ALA A 779 -34.74 2.60 12.78
CA ALA A 779 -36.14 2.30 12.96
C ALA A 779 -37.09 2.88 11.93
N ILE A 780 -37.94 2.01 11.39
CA ILE A 780 -39.22 2.48 10.89
C ILE A 780 -39.96 2.98 12.15
N ILE A 781 -39.75 4.25 12.54
CA ILE A 781 -40.42 4.83 13.71
C ILE A 781 -41.89 4.95 13.32
N PHE A 782 -42.63 3.89 13.64
CA PHE A 782 -44.07 3.81 13.75
C PHE A 782 -44.42 4.46 15.10
N ASN A 783 -44.33 5.80 15.16
CA ASN A 783 -45.06 6.48 16.22
C ASN A 783 -46.53 6.40 15.82
N ASN A 784 -47.31 5.65 16.60
CA ASN A 784 -48.75 5.78 16.63
C ASN A 784 -49.07 7.15 17.22
N ASP A 785 -49.38 8.12 16.36
CA ASP A 785 -50.34 9.17 16.68
C ASP A 785 -51.59 8.92 15.84
#